data_AF-A0A1C7M3I1-F1
#
_entry.id   AF-A0A1C7M3I1-F1
#
_cell.length_a   1.000
_cell.length_b   1.000
_cell.length_c   1.000
_cell.angle_alpha   90.00
_cell.angle_beta   90.00
_cell.angle_gamma   90.00
#
_symmetry.space_group_name_H-M   'P 1'
#
loop_
_entity.id
_entity.type
_entity.pdbx_description
1 polymer ?
#
loop_
_entity_poly.entity_id
_entity_poly.type
_entity_poly.pdbx_seq_one_letter_code
_entity_poly.pdbx_strand_id
1 'polypeptide(L)'
;MGNTHSATLDHRHAPKVIVRKRSLPLSALTLGCTSAAYTPSVPSYHTYASHEEGSVSDRDEKRSFDPPPLYANSTPDLPEDGAATAYKEFLREYPQYQLTWILDALRRSDFARLDRSGETYVDYMGGSLYPESLIRVHTGFLHRNILGNTHSVSNSSKLSAACANEARQAVLSFFRAPPGYTVVFTANATGALKLVGEAFPFASGSSFVLGADSHNSVHGIRRFAQERGAQVYYIESTEHGGLRINDAKTILTQNRPRSHRASPSLFALTGQSNISNSKNPLSLVQYATSQGYFTLLDAAALAPTSVFSLTDTPVDAMAVSFYKMFGFPTGVGALVVKESFLALLERPWFAGGTVDVVQAPGTIVTMAAELHERFEDGTINYLNLPAITDGLRFLSAYLPFLPLRLSCLVSHLITSLSELKHDTTGTSVVRVLSRVPTRQLRAVGEQSDTGSVVSLLFLFPSGEMIPNTFVEYAASMQNISLRTGCMCNPGGAAALLGLCRAMASLPTDATLRAFEQHMGRELGVVRISLGLASDFRDVWRVLMFAETMACEQARNVMWEEWLGSKRGVAMPVLSIGSRFHPRLNLERILRPPVAWYHHSHGCSKFQEAPRPEEEEPERDMEFWYEDGSIVLIAGNVAFRVYQGLLSEQSSVFTDLFAIPQPAGAESIDGCPVVRLSDSPEDLRHLLLAIFKNRNFLPASIYPVDFNKASSLIRLGHKYDMEGVQESALALLNEHFTHKFEKWDVQNRKTPLRISGTQVIGAVNIARLVGADSILPSALYTCCQLGSEIMDGYQHEDGIVEHLTTEDIKRCLCARKELMEASASLAVLMWAGTRVSDNCTNAFCGRDLRRLGKLALLD
;
A
#
# COMPACT_ATOMS: atom_id res chain seq x y z
N MET A 1 -6.75 -9.36 41.37
CA MET A 1 -6.94 -10.34 42.47
C MET A 1 -5.66 -10.43 43.26
N GLY A 2 -5.79 -10.52 44.58
CA GLY A 2 -4.83 -9.99 45.55
C GLY A 2 -3.51 -10.76 45.75
N ASN A 3 -2.56 -10.06 46.36
CA ASN A 3 -2.19 -10.38 47.74
C ASN A 3 -1.53 -9.18 48.42
N THR A 4 -2.21 -8.71 49.47
CA THR A 4 -1.75 -7.74 50.46
C THR A 4 -1.01 -8.46 51.59
N HIS A 5 0.13 -7.92 52.01
CA HIS A 5 0.52 -7.96 53.42
C HIS A 5 0.98 -6.55 53.84
N SER A 6 0.33 -6.05 54.90
CA SER A 6 0.61 -4.80 55.59
C SER A 6 1.30 -5.12 56.93
N ALA A 7 2.34 -4.35 57.26
CA ALA A 7 2.75 -4.08 58.64
C ALA A 7 3.54 -2.75 58.71
N THR A 8 2.81 -1.70 59.11
CA THR A 8 3.13 -0.53 59.97
C THR A 8 4.56 0.04 60.14
N LEU A 9 4.62 1.38 59.92
CA LEU A 9 5.42 2.51 60.47
C LEU A 9 6.27 2.24 61.75
N ASP A 10 7.44 2.86 62.03
CA ASP A 10 7.82 4.28 61.90
C ASP A 10 9.35 4.52 62.15
N HIS A 11 9.83 5.72 61.77
CA HIS A 11 11.00 6.50 62.27
C HIS A 11 12.45 6.36 61.71
N ARG A 12 12.83 7.43 60.98
CA ARG A 12 14.07 8.26 60.99
C ARG A 12 15.44 7.60 61.31
N HIS A 13 16.37 7.61 60.34
CA HIS A 13 17.72 8.23 60.42
C HIS A 13 18.60 7.85 59.20
N ALA A 14 19.17 8.85 58.52
CA ALA A 14 20.47 8.72 57.84
C ALA A 14 21.59 8.82 58.93
N PRO A 15 22.90 8.49 58.71
CA PRO A 15 23.64 8.48 57.43
C PRO A 15 24.84 7.47 57.33
N LYS A 16 25.67 7.66 56.27
CA LYS A 16 27.12 7.39 56.12
C LYS A 16 27.64 6.05 55.53
N VAL A 17 28.12 6.20 54.29
CA VAL A 17 29.36 5.70 53.66
C VAL A 17 30.39 5.04 54.60
N ILE A 18 30.81 3.80 54.27
CA ILE A 18 32.19 3.31 54.48
C ILE A 18 32.61 2.40 53.30
N VAL A 19 33.70 2.80 52.66
CA VAL A 19 34.52 2.06 51.69
C VAL A 19 35.45 1.10 52.43
N ARG A 20 35.67 -0.13 51.93
CA ARG A 20 36.96 -0.82 52.12
C ARG A 20 37.31 -1.83 51.02
N LYS A 21 38.52 -1.63 50.47
CA LYS A 21 39.28 -2.45 49.53
C LYS A 21 39.95 -3.65 50.21
N ARG A 22 40.19 -4.72 49.42
CA ARG A 22 41.44 -5.54 49.27
C ARG A 22 41.06 -6.99 48.92
N SER A 23 41.21 -7.44 47.66
CA SER A 23 42.41 -7.98 46.99
C SER A 23 42.72 -9.47 47.30
N LEU A 24 42.35 -10.35 46.36
CA LEU A 24 43.10 -11.44 45.65
C LEU A 24 44.13 -12.31 46.42
N PRO A 25 44.46 -13.58 46.02
CA PRO A 25 44.50 -14.04 44.61
C PRO A 25 44.25 -15.55 44.25
N LEU A 26 44.18 -15.79 42.92
CA LEU A 26 44.76 -16.88 42.09
C LEU A 26 44.28 -18.35 42.16
N SER A 27 43.61 -18.81 41.10
CA SER A 27 44.11 -19.75 40.04
C SER A 27 42.93 -20.17 39.12
N ALA A 28 42.78 -19.61 37.92
CA ALA A 28 43.37 -20.05 36.64
C ALA A 28 42.71 -21.29 36.01
N LEU A 29 41.86 -21.08 34.99
CA LEU A 29 42.03 -21.63 33.63
C LEU A 29 41.07 -20.96 32.65
N THR A 30 41.67 -20.50 31.56
CA THR A 30 41.19 -19.62 30.48
C THR A 30 40.77 -20.38 29.23
N LEU A 31 39.91 -19.75 28.41
CA LEU A 31 39.96 -19.54 26.94
C LEU A 31 38.51 -19.26 26.49
N GLY A 32 38.08 -18.05 26.10
CA GLY A 32 38.51 -17.17 24.99
C GLY A 32 37.30 -17.10 24.02
N CYS A 33 36.77 -15.98 23.50
CA CYS A 33 37.31 -14.66 23.24
C CYS A 33 36.20 -13.59 23.33
N THR A 34 36.62 -12.40 23.76
CA THR A 34 35.83 -11.22 24.11
C THR A 34 35.59 -10.26 22.95
N SER A 35 34.40 -9.64 22.99
CA SER A 35 34.02 -8.36 22.40
C SER A 35 34.58 -7.16 23.19
N ALA A 36 34.65 -5.98 22.55
CA ALA A 36 34.40 -4.62 23.09
C ALA A 36 35.11 -3.59 22.18
N ALA A 37 34.40 -2.70 21.49
CA ALA A 37 33.83 -1.42 21.95
C ALA A 37 34.89 -0.36 22.28
N TYR A 38 34.87 0.75 21.55
CA TYR A 38 35.68 1.94 21.81
C TYR A 38 34.84 3.21 21.58
N THR A 39 34.89 4.11 22.56
CA THR A 39 34.49 5.52 22.45
C THR A 39 35.73 6.44 22.57
N PRO A 40 35.65 7.69 22.08
CA PRO A 40 36.81 8.44 21.65
C PRO A 40 37.29 9.48 22.68
N SER A 41 38.57 9.82 22.64
CA SER A 41 39.10 11.05 23.22
C SER A 41 40.16 11.65 22.28
N VAL A 42 40.05 12.96 22.06
CA VAL A 42 40.94 13.81 21.26
C VAL A 42 42.11 14.26 22.13
N PRO A 43 43.32 14.44 21.57
CA PRO A 43 43.94 15.75 21.70
C PRO A 43 44.63 16.26 20.42
N SER A 44 44.44 17.57 20.20
CA SER A 44 45.18 18.49 19.33
C SER A 44 46.67 18.57 19.67
N TYR A 45 47.57 18.80 18.70
CA TYR A 45 48.80 19.59 18.93
C TYR A 45 49.36 20.24 17.65
N HIS A 46 49.86 21.46 17.87
CA HIS A 46 50.51 22.39 16.96
C HIS A 46 52.00 22.05 16.69
N THR A 47 52.42 22.34 15.45
CA THR A 47 53.73 22.82 14.94
C THR A 47 55.00 22.68 15.80
N TYR A 48 56.06 22.09 15.20
CA TYR A 48 57.45 22.60 15.24
C TYR A 48 58.24 22.13 14.00
N ALA A 49 59.21 22.96 13.61
CA ALA A 49 59.91 22.97 12.33
C ALA A 49 61.33 22.36 12.36
N SER A 50 61.82 22.04 11.16
CA SER A 50 63.16 22.34 10.60
C SER A 50 64.26 21.24 10.50
N HIS A 51 64.84 21.21 9.27
CA HIS A 51 66.13 20.65 8.78
C HIS A 51 66.28 19.11 8.81
N GLU A 52 66.66 18.40 7.74
CA GLU A 52 67.81 18.56 6.82
C GLU A 52 67.62 17.94 5.41
N GLU A 53 68.53 18.29 4.50
CA GLU A 53 68.53 18.15 3.03
C GLU A 53 68.81 16.73 2.49
N GLY A 54 68.23 16.42 1.33
CA GLY A 54 68.57 15.24 0.52
C GLY A 54 67.77 15.21 -0.79
N SER A 55 68.36 15.72 -1.86
CA SER A 55 67.78 15.86 -3.20
C SER A 55 67.70 14.54 -3.96
N VAL A 56 66.52 14.11 -4.39
CA VAL A 56 66.30 13.37 -5.66
C VAL A 56 64.90 13.71 -6.17
N SER A 57 64.82 14.05 -7.45
CA SER A 57 63.59 14.30 -8.20
C SER A 57 62.71 13.06 -8.32
N ASP A 58 61.43 13.16 -7.96
CA ASP A 58 60.38 12.57 -8.78
C ASP A 58 59.02 13.21 -8.51
N ARG A 59 58.24 13.33 -9.59
CA ARG A 59 56.86 13.83 -9.59
C ARG A 59 55.96 12.70 -9.09
N ASP A 60 55.25 12.91 -7.98
CA ASP A 60 54.07 12.11 -7.60
C ASP A 60 52.93 13.09 -7.26
N GLU A 61 52.05 13.37 -8.23
CA GLU A 61 50.77 12.70 -8.42
C GLU A 61 49.78 12.94 -7.28
N LYS A 62 48.88 13.91 -7.54
CA LYS A 62 47.50 13.88 -7.05
C LYS A 62 47.00 12.45 -7.22
N ARG A 63 46.59 11.78 -6.14
CA ARG A 63 45.81 10.55 -6.24
C ARG A 63 44.54 10.83 -7.04
N SER A 64 44.62 10.61 -8.35
CA SER A 64 43.48 10.26 -9.18
C SER A 64 42.84 9.05 -8.52
N PHE A 65 41.53 9.12 -8.29
CA PHE A 65 40.73 7.92 -8.21
C PHE A 65 40.71 7.34 -9.63
N ASP A 66 41.76 6.60 -10.00
CA ASP A 66 41.68 5.77 -11.19
C ASP A 66 40.85 4.53 -10.83
N PRO A 67 39.67 4.34 -11.44
CA PRO A 67 38.88 3.14 -11.20
C PRO A 67 39.67 1.91 -11.69
N PRO A 68 39.62 0.77 -10.99
CA PRO A 68 40.39 -0.41 -11.37
C PRO A 68 39.94 -0.93 -12.76
N PRO A 69 40.87 -1.44 -13.59
CA PRO A 69 40.62 -1.75 -15.01
C PRO A 69 39.89 -3.08 -15.24
N LEU A 70 39.16 -3.61 -14.26
CA LEU A 70 38.62 -4.98 -14.32
C LEU A 70 37.14 -5.10 -14.72
N TYR A 71 36.40 -3.99 -14.82
CA TYR A 71 34.99 -4.01 -15.26
C TYR A 71 34.61 -2.95 -16.31
N ALA A 72 35.58 -2.17 -16.79
CA ALA A 72 35.35 -1.21 -17.89
C ALA A 72 34.95 -1.89 -19.23
N ASN A 73 35.10 -3.21 -19.33
CA ASN A 73 34.77 -4.00 -20.52
C ASN A 73 33.53 -4.90 -20.37
N SER A 74 32.85 -4.92 -19.22
CA SER A 74 31.53 -5.55 -19.14
C SER A 74 30.49 -4.52 -19.52
N THR A 75 30.36 -4.27 -20.83
CA THR A 75 29.10 -3.78 -21.38
C THR A 75 27.97 -4.64 -20.80
N PRO A 76 26.86 -4.06 -20.30
CA PRO A 76 25.68 -4.86 -20.00
C PRO A 76 25.39 -5.74 -21.23
N ASP A 77 25.04 -7.02 -21.02
CA ASP A 77 24.60 -7.93 -22.08
C ASP A 77 23.34 -7.35 -22.76
N LEU A 78 23.58 -6.41 -23.67
CA LEU A 78 22.60 -5.75 -24.51
C LEU A 78 22.51 -6.56 -25.80
N PRO A 79 21.31 -7.04 -26.19
CA PRO A 79 21.12 -7.62 -27.51
C PRO A 79 21.61 -6.65 -28.60
N GLU A 80 22.31 -7.17 -29.61
CA GLU A 80 22.90 -6.40 -30.71
C GLU A 80 21.80 -5.71 -31.54
N ASP A 81 21.82 -4.36 -31.57
CA ASP A 81 21.98 -3.49 -32.76
C ASP A 81 21.67 -2.02 -32.36
N GLY A 82 20.51 -1.76 -31.72
CA GLY A 82 20.05 -0.41 -31.34
C GLY A 82 20.46 0.08 -29.93
N ALA A 83 20.15 -0.69 -28.89
CA ALA A 83 20.33 -0.25 -27.50
C ALA A 83 21.81 -0.05 -27.11
N ALA A 84 22.71 -0.88 -27.66
CA ALA A 84 24.15 -0.75 -27.42
C ALA A 84 24.74 0.52 -28.06
N THR A 85 24.23 0.92 -29.22
CA THR A 85 24.62 2.16 -29.90
C THR A 85 24.16 3.37 -29.10
N ALA A 86 22.89 3.40 -28.70
CA ALA A 86 22.35 4.46 -27.87
C ALA A 86 23.04 4.56 -26.51
N TYR A 87 23.43 3.44 -25.91
CA TYR A 87 24.19 3.46 -24.66
C TYR A 87 25.57 4.12 -24.82
N LYS A 88 26.27 3.88 -25.94
CA LYS A 88 27.54 4.54 -26.23
C LYS A 88 27.37 6.05 -26.41
N GLU A 89 26.30 6.48 -27.07
CA GLU A 89 25.97 7.91 -27.23
C GLU A 89 25.63 8.55 -25.88
N PHE A 90 24.79 7.89 -25.08
CA PHE A 90 24.49 8.31 -23.72
C PHE A 90 25.76 8.47 -22.86
N LEU A 91 26.71 7.53 -22.94
CA LEU A 91 27.98 7.63 -22.21
C LEU A 91 28.88 8.76 -22.72
N ARG A 92 28.76 9.19 -23.98
CA ARG A 92 29.48 10.38 -24.47
C ARG A 92 28.90 11.66 -23.91
N GLU A 93 27.58 11.71 -23.69
CA GLU A 93 26.88 12.87 -23.11
C GLU A 93 26.97 12.91 -21.57
N TYR A 94 26.95 11.73 -20.93
CA TYR A 94 26.99 11.55 -19.47
C TYR A 94 28.14 10.61 -19.03
N PRO A 95 29.41 10.93 -19.30
CA PRO A 95 30.54 10.06 -18.98
C PRO A 95 30.64 9.73 -17.49
N GLN A 96 30.24 10.65 -16.61
CA GLN A 96 30.21 10.47 -15.16
C GLN A 96 29.26 9.36 -14.68
N TYR A 97 28.33 8.90 -15.53
CA TYR A 97 27.48 7.75 -15.23
C TYR A 97 28.30 6.48 -14.91
N GLN A 98 29.48 6.33 -15.54
CA GLN A 98 30.38 5.20 -15.29
C GLN A 98 30.90 5.15 -13.85
N LEU A 99 30.93 6.29 -13.14
CA LEU A 99 31.30 6.35 -11.72
C LEU A 99 30.27 5.66 -10.82
N THR A 100 29.11 5.28 -11.37
CA THR A 100 28.02 4.63 -10.64
C THR A 100 27.91 3.13 -10.92
N TRP A 101 28.96 2.52 -11.48
CA TRP A 101 29.01 1.09 -11.86
C TRP A 101 28.57 0.11 -10.76
N ILE A 102 28.74 0.48 -9.49
CA ILE A 102 28.33 -0.34 -8.34
C ILE A 102 26.81 -0.58 -8.33
N LEU A 103 26.02 0.33 -8.89
CA LEU A 103 24.57 0.17 -9.07
C LEU A 103 24.23 -0.79 -10.22
N ASP A 104 25.07 -0.89 -11.25
CA ASP A 104 24.91 -1.92 -12.29
C ASP A 104 25.19 -3.31 -11.73
N ALA A 105 26.21 -3.44 -10.88
CA ALA A 105 26.48 -4.68 -10.15
C ALA A 105 25.29 -5.04 -9.23
N LEU A 106 24.73 -4.06 -8.53
CA LEU A 106 23.54 -4.25 -7.69
C LEU A 106 22.32 -4.71 -8.51
N ARG A 107 22.06 -4.08 -9.66
CA ARG A 107 20.97 -4.47 -10.56
C ARG A 107 21.10 -5.95 -10.97
N ARG A 108 22.30 -6.38 -11.35
CA ARG A 108 22.59 -7.78 -11.73
C ARG A 108 22.53 -8.77 -10.57
N SER A 109 22.81 -8.36 -9.32
CA SER A 109 22.81 -9.28 -8.18
C SER A 109 21.45 -9.37 -7.50
N ASP A 110 20.86 -8.24 -7.13
CA ASP A 110 19.73 -8.17 -6.19
C ASP A 110 18.40 -7.84 -6.86
N PHE A 111 18.45 -7.40 -8.12
CA PHE A 111 17.29 -7.01 -8.92
C PHE A 111 17.22 -7.72 -10.27
N ALA A 112 17.99 -8.80 -10.46
CA ALA A 112 18.02 -9.58 -11.69
C ALA A 112 16.65 -10.12 -12.13
N ARG A 113 15.68 -10.19 -11.21
CA ARG A 113 14.29 -10.55 -11.53
C ARG A 113 13.63 -9.61 -12.54
N LEU A 114 14.02 -8.33 -12.58
CA LEU A 114 13.51 -7.37 -13.56
C LEU A 114 13.98 -7.73 -14.98
N ASP A 115 15.25 -8.14 -15.10
CA ASP A 115 15.81 -8.55 -16.38
C ASP A 115 15.26 -9.91 -16.82
N ARG A 116 15.07 -10.85 -15.87
CA ARG A 116 14.46 -12.16 -16.13
C ARG A 116 13.01 -12.06 -16.57
N SER A 117 12.21 -11.17 -15.97
CA SER A 117 10.80 -10.99 -16.35
C SER A 117 10.62 -10.07 -17.55
N GLY A 118 11.64 -9.30 -17.94
CA GLY A 118 11.52 -8.27 -18.96
C GLY A 118 10.82 -7.00 -18.49
N GLU A 119 10.50 -6.89 -17.20
CA GLU A 119 9.78 -5.76 -16.61
C GLU A 119 10.64 -4.50 -16.54
N THR A 120 10.07 -3.37 -16.97
CA THR A 120 10.68 -2.05 -16.86
C THR A 120 9.98 -1.28 -15.76
N TYR A 121 10.53 -1.38 -14.54
CA TYR A 121 9.91 -0.77 -13.37
C TYR A 121 10.32 0.70 -13.21
N VAL A 122 9.37 1.60 -13.43
CA VAL A 122 9.56 3.06 -13.28
C VAL A 122 8.51 3.71 -12.36
N ASP A 123 8.06 2.98 -11.33
CA ASP A 123 7.18 3.50 -10.27
C ASP A 123 7.85 3.52 -8.87
N TYR A 124 9.16 3.78 -8.80
CA TYR A 124 9.90 3.84 -7.52
C TYR A 124 9.35 4.87 -6.51
N MET A 125 8.68 5.92 -6.97
CA MET A 125 8.02 6.89 -6.08
C MET A 125 6.72 6.32 -5.46
N GLY A 126 6.08 5.35 -6.14
CA GLY A 126 4.95 4.59 -5.61
C GLY A 126 5.40 3.66 -4.48
N GLY A 127 6.48 2.92 -4.71
CA GLY A 127 7.21 2.12 -3.74
C GLY A 127 8.52 1.60 -4.35
N SER A 128 9.57 1.43 -3.54
CA SER A 128 10.81 0.83 -4.05
C SER A 128 10.65 -0.68 -4.19
N LEU A 129 11.47 -1.27 -5.05
CA LEU A 129 11.69 -2.71 -5.06
C LEU A 129 12.66 -3.09 -3.93
N TYR A 130 12.47 -4.28 -3.36
CA TYR A 130 13.38 -4.82 -2.35
C TYR A 130 14.56 -5.57 -2.99
N PRO A 131 15.78 -5.47 -2.43
CA PRO A 131 16.90 -6.29 -2.88
C PRO A 131 16.73 -7.74 -2.39
N GLU A 132 17.08 -8.72 -3.23
CA GLU A 132 16.93 -10.14 -2.91
C GLU A 132 17.73 -10.55 -1.66
N SER A 133 18.92 -9.97 -1.47
CA SER A 133 19.76 -10.23 -0.28
C SER A 133 19.10 -9.80 1.03
N LEU A 134 18.35 -8.69 1.05
CA LEU A 134 17.64 -8.24 2.25
C LEU A 134 16.58 -9.26 2.68
N ILE A 135 15.81 -9.78 1.72
CA ILE A 135 14.82 -10.81 1.99
C ILE A 135 15.50 -12.07 2.53
N ARG A 136 16.57 -12.54 1.89
CA ARG A 136 17.31 -13.74 2.33
C ARG A 136 17.90 -13.60 3.73
N VAL A 137 18.47 -12.43 4.06
CA VAL A 137 18.98 -12.14 5.41
C VAL A 137 17.85 -12.18 6.43
N HIS A 138 16.74 -11.52 6.12
CA HIS A 138 15.61 -11.41 7.03
C HIS A 138 14.90 -12.75 7.26
N THR A 139 14.61 -13.51 6.20
CA THR A 139 13.99 -14.84 6.31
C THR A 139 14.91 -15.81 7.05
N GLY A 140 16.22 -15.77 6.78
CA GLY A 140 17.22 -16.52 7.54
C GLY A 140 17.25 -16.15 9.03
N PHE A 141 17.06 -14.87 9.36
CA PHE A 141 16.93 -14.42 10.74
C PHE A 141 15.67 -15.00 11.41
N LEU A 142 14.51 -14.93 10.74
CA LEU A 142 13.26 -15.48 11.27
C LEU A 142 13.31 -17.00 11.45
N HIS A 143 13.93 -17.74 10.52
CA HIS A 143 14.07 -19.20 10.62
C HIS A 143 14.91 -19.64 11.83
N ARG A 144 15.87 -18.82 12.27
CA ARG A 144 16.81 -19.17 13.35
C ARG A 144 16.37 -18.70 14.73
N ASN A 145 15.40 -17.79 14.82
CA ASN A 145 15.06 -17.10 16.05
C ASN A 145 13.59 -17.25 16.41
N ILE A 146 13.31 -17.46 17.70
CA ILE A 146 11.96 -17.44 18.24
C ILE A 146 11.68 -16.02 18.75
N LEU A 147 10.76 -15.32 18.10
CA LEU A 147 10.35 -13.97 18.46
C LEU A 147 8.96 -14.00 19.10
N GLY A 148 8.73 -13.10 20.05
CA GLY A 148 7.43 -12.94 20.72
C GLY A 148 7.06 -11.48 20.87
N ASN A 149 5.82 -11.21 21.28
CA ASN A 149 5.37 -9.86 21.58
C ASN A 149 6.27 -9.21 22.67
N THR A 150 6.57 -7.91 22.55
CA THR A 150 7.56 -7.17 23.36
C THR A 150 7.16 -6.88 24.81
N HIS A 151 5.93 -7.22 25.21
CA HIS A 151 5.38 -6.92 26.54
C HIS A 151 5.45 -8.08 27.54
N SER A 152 6.40 -9.01 27.39
CA SER A 152 6.57 -10.18 28.28
C SER A 152 8.01 -10.29 28.79
N VAL A 153 8.22 -11.11 29.82
CA VAL A 153 9.56 -11.37 30.39
C VAL A 153 10.29 -12.53 29.70
N SER A 154 9.65 -13.20 28.74
CA SER A 154 10.20 -14.35 28.02
C SER A 154 11.43 -13.98 27.18
N ASN A 155 12.28 -14.97 26.88
CA ASN A 155 13.46 -14.76 26.04
C ASN A 155 13.09 -14.27 24.64
N SER A 156 12.00 -14.78 24.06
CA SER A 156 11.51 -14.36 22.75
C SER A 156 11.01 -12.91 22.74
N SER A 157 10.39 -12.45 23.83
CA SER A 157 9.97 -11.05 24.02
C SER A 157 11.16 -10.11 24.17
N LYS A 158 12.15 -10.48 24.99
CA LYS A 158 13.39 -9.71 25.18
C LYS A 158 14.18 -9.57 23.88
N LEU A 159 14.24 -10.63 23.07
CA LEU A 159 14.90 -10.59 21.76
C LEU A 159 14.18 -9.61 20.82
N SER A 160 12.84 -9.70 20.72
CA SER A 160 12.04 -8.75 19.94
C SER A 160 12.26 -7.30 20.37
N ALA A 161 12.28 -7.03 21.68
CA ALA A 161 12.52 -5.69 22.21
C ALA A 161 13.95 -5.20 21.90
N ALA A 162 14.94 -6.07 22.00
CA ALA A 162 16.32 -5.76 21.61
C ALA A 162 16.42 -5.41 20.11
N CYS A 163 15.78 -6.18 19.24
CA CYS A 163 15.75 -5.90 17.80
C CYS A 163 14.99 -4.60 17.46
N ALA A 164 13.88 -4.31 18.15
CA ALA A 164 13.17 -3.05 17.99
C ALA A 164 14.04 -1.84 18.38
N ASN A 165 14.79 -1.97 19.48
CA ASN A 165 15.75 -0.95 19.91
C ASN A 165 16.93 -0.82 18.93
N GLU A 166 17.45 -1.91 18.39
CA GLU A 166 18.49 -1.88 17.36
C GLU A 166 18.01 -1.17 16.10
N ALA A 167 16.80 -1.49 15.62
CA ALA A 167 16.18 -0.80 14.49
C ALA A 167 15.99 0.69 14.76
N ARG A 168 15.59 1.06 15.98
CA ARG A 168 15.48 2.46 16.42
C ARG A 168 16.81 3.20 16.32
N GLN A 169 17.88 2.59 16.83
CA GLN A 169 19.23 3.15 16.75
C GLN A 169 19.75 3.23 15.31
N ALA A 170 19.45 2.23 14.47
CA ALA A 170 19.81 2.23 13.06
C ALA A 170 19.15 3.41 12.32
N VAL A 171 17.87 3.69 12.58
CA VAL A 171 17.16 4.85 12.01
C VAL A 171 17.79 6.17 12.46
N LEU A 172 18.05 6.33 13.77
CA LEU A 172 18.69 7.54 14.30
C LEU A 172 20.09 7.75 13.70
N SER A 173 20.89 6.69 13.60
CA SER A 173 22.23 6.73 13.02
C SER A 173 22.18 7.06 11.53
N PHE A 174 21.25 6.46 10.76
CA PHE A 174 21.12 6.69 9.32
C PHE A 174 20.86 8.17 9.01
N PHE A 175 19.96 8.80 9.78
CA PHE A 175 19.64 10.22 9.63
C PHE A 175 20.55 11.16 10.44
N ARG A 176 21.61 10.64 11.07
CA ARG A 176 22.54 11.40 11.92
C ARG A 176 21.80 12.26 12.94
N ALA A 177 20.83 11.67 13.63
CA ALA A 177 20.07 12.35 14.67
C ALA A 177 20.95 12.61 15.89
N PRO A 178 21.04 13.87 16.38
CA PRO A 178 21.79 14.15 17.62
C PRO A 178 21.06 13.60 18.85
N PRO A 179 21.71 13.57 20.04
CA PRO A 179 21.05 13.20 21.29
C PRO A 179 19.77 14.02 21.54
N GLY A 180 18.76 13.39 22.13
CA GLY A 180 17.43 13.98 22.35
C GLY A 180 16.43 13.72 21.23
N TYR A 181 16.78 12.88 20.25
CA TYR A 181 15.84 12.29 19.30
C TYR A 181 15.51 10.84 19.66
N THR A 182 14.29 10.45 19.35
CA THR A 182 13.82 9.06 19.37
C THR A 182 13.06 8.74 18.08
N VAL A 183 12.59 7.50 17.96
CA VAL A 183 11.77 7.07 16.83
C VAL A 183 10.50 6.43 17.37
N VAL A 184 9.37 6.76 16.76
CA VAL A 184 8.11 6.06 16.93
C VAL A 184 7.84 5.28 15.64
N PHE A 185 7.73 3.96 15.73
CA PHE A 185 7.35 3.14 14.58
C PHE A 185 5.87 3.30 14.28
N THR A 186 5.56 3.52 13.01
CA THR A 186 4.19 3.69 12.51
C THR A 186 3.98 2.77 11.32
N ALA A 187 2.74 2.63 10.82
CA ALA A 187 2.49 1.80 9.64
C ALA A 187 3.21 2.32 8.37
N ASN A 188 3.45 3.64 8.28
CA ASN A 188 4.12 4.35 7.19
C ASN A 188 4.21 5.87 7.54
N ALA A 189 4.77 6.68 6.63
CA ALA A 189 4.82 8.14 6.77
C ALA A 189 3.43 8.78 6.96
N THR A 190 2.36 8.25 6.35
CA THR A 190 0.98 8.74 6.58
C THR A 190 0.57 8.54 8.04
N GLY A 191 0.88 7.38 8.63
CA GLY A 191 0.65 7.12 10.05
C GLY A 191 1.42 8.10 10.94
N ALA A 192 2.69 8.40 10.60
CA ALA A 192 3.50 9.38 11.32
C ALA A 192 2.95 10.82 11.21
N LEU A 193 2.54 11.25 10.02
CA LEU A 193 1.94 12.57 9.79
C LEU A 193 0.59 12.70 10.50
N LYS A 194 -0.25 11.66 10.45
CA LYS A 194 -1.53 11.61 11.17
C LYS A 194 -1.31 11.73 12.68
N LEU A 195 -0.38 10.96 13.24
CA LEU A 195 -0.04 10.98 14.66
C LEU A 195 0.32 12.39 15.12
N VAL A 196 1.21 13.08 14.38
CA VAL A 196 1.56 14.47 14.69
C VAL A 196 0.34 15.38 14.58
N GLY A 197 -0.45 15.28 13.50
CA GLY A 197 -1.64 16.11 13.34
C GLY A 197 -2.68 15.93 14.46
N GLU A 198 -2.95 14.70 14.85
CA GLU A 198 -3.92 14.33 15.88
C GLU A 198 -3.47 14.75 17.29
N ALA A 199 -2.17 14.60 17.58
CA ALA A 199 -1.64 14.83 18.92
C ALA A 199 -1.09 16.25 19.13
N PHE A 200 -0.80 17.01 18.07
CA PHE A 200 -0.23 18.36 18.22
C PHE A 200 -1.25 19.31 18.86
N PRO A 201 -0.90 20.02 19.96
CA PRO A 201 -1.85 20.76 20.78
C PRO A 201 -2.24 22.12 20.17
N PHE A 202 -2.76 22.10 18.93
CA PHE A 202 -3.37 23.27 18.31
C PHE A 202 -4.39 23.90 19.26
N ALA A 203 -4.42 25.23 19.27
CA ALA A 203 -5.34 26.03 20.05
C ALA A 203 -5.81 27.25 19.26
N SER A 204 -6.81 27.96 19.77
CA SER A 204 -7.23 29.25 19.20
C SER A 204 -6.04 30.20 19.07
N GLY A 205 -5.88 30.80 17.89
CA GLY A 205 -4.74 31.67 17.56
C GLY A 205 -3.47 30.94 17.10
N SER A 206 -3.47 29.60 17.07
CA SER A 206 -2.42 28.81 16.43
C SER A 206 -2.53 28.88 14.91
N SER A 207 -1.43 28.59 14.23
CA SER A 207 -1.35 28.52 12.77
C SER A 207 -0.77 27.18 12.31
N PHE A 208 -1.37 26.61 11.27
CA PHE A 208 -0.81 25.49 10.53
C PHE A 208 -0.45 25.96 9.11
N VAL A 209 0.84 25.91 8.77
CA VAL A 209 1.34 26.37 7.47
C VAL A 209 1.88 25.16 6.68
N LEU A 210 1.49 25.03 5.42
CA LEU A 210 1.93 23.96 4.52
C LEU A 210 2.02 24.43 3.06
N GLY A 211 2.79 23.73 2.24
CA GLY A 211 2.81 23.95 0.78
C GLY A 211 1.60 23.32 0.08
N ALA A 212 1.09 23.96 -0.97
CA ALA A 212 0.04 23.40 -1.82
C ALA A 212 0.51 22.14 -2.58
N ASP A 213 1.78 22.09 -2.99
CA ASP A 213 2.42 20.88 -3.53
C ASP A 213 2.89 19.97 -2.39
N SER A 214 1.94 19.28 -1.75
CA SER A 214 2.18 18.34 -0.67
C SER A 214 1.34 17.07 -0.83
N HIS A 215 1.77 15.98 -0.21
CA HIS A 215 0.98 14.76 -0.20
C HIS A 215 -0.32 14.94 0.62
N ASN A 216 -1.39 14.23 0.25
CA ASN A 216 -2.68 14.22 0.95
C ASN A 216 -2.56 13.99 2.47
N SER A 217 -1.57 13.20 2.90
CA SER A 217 -1.28 12.96 4.31
C SER A 217 -0.87 14.22 5.07
N VAL A 218 -0.19 15.18 4.42
CA VAL A 218 0.12 16.49 4.99
C VAL A 218 -1.12 17.37 4.97
N HIS A 219 -1.88 17.38 3.86
CA HIS A 219 -3.15 18.11 3.79
C HIS A 219 -4.15 17.66 4.87
N GLY A 220 -4.16 16.38 5.23
CA GLY A 220 -5.03 15.81 6.26
C GLY A 220 -4.88 16.46 7.64
N ILE A 221 -3.68 16.95 7.98
CA ILE A 221 -3.40 17.64 9.25
C ILE A 221 -4.28 18.90 9.42
N ARG A 222 -4.69 19.54 8.32
CA ARG A 222 -5.56 20.72 8.34
C ARG A 222 -6.87 20.47 9.11
N ARG A 223 -7.39 19.24 9.08
CA ARG A 223 -8.61 18.84 9.77
C ARG A 223 -8.46 19.00 11.28
N PHE A 224 -7.40 18.42 11.85
CA PHE A 224 -7.09 18.51 13.27
C PHE A 224 -6.79 19.96 13.71
N ALA A 225 -6.08 20.71 12.87
CA ALA A 225 -5.81 22.13 13.12
C ALA A 225 -7.11 22.95 13.20
N GLN A 226 -8.00 22.81 12.22
CA GLN A 226 -9.28 23.53 12.17
C GLN A 226 -10.22 23.15 13.32
N GLU A 227 -10.32 21.86 13.65
CA GLU A 227 -11.16 21.37 14.75
C GLU A 227 -10.74 21.94 16.12
N ARG A 228 -9.46 22.30 16.30
CA ARG A 228 -8.95 22.99 17.50
C ARG A 228 -8.86 24.52 17.36
N GLY A 229 -9.46 25.08 16.31
CA GLY A 229 -9.55 26.54 16.08
C GLY A 229 -8.27 27.19 15.55
N ALA A 230 -7.30 26.42 15.06
CA ALA A 230 -6.13 26.97 14.39
C ALA A 230 -6.45 27.43 12.96
N GLN A 231 -5.76 28.46 12.50
CA GLN A 231 -5.86 28.94 11.11
C GLN A 231 -4.92 28.14 10.20
N VAL A 232 -5.37 27.82 8.98
CA VAL A 232 -4.59 27.06 8.01
C VAL A 232 -4.17 27.96 6.87
N TYR A 233 -2.87 28.04 6.58
CA TYR A 233 -2.30 28.87 5.53
C TYR A 233 -1.54 28.04 4.52
N TYR A 234 -1.84 28.25 3.24
CA TYR A 234 -1.15 27.60 2.13
C TYR A 234 -0.06 28.48 1.56
N ILE A 235 1.10 27.89 1.33
CA ILE A 235 2.11 28.43 0.42
C ILE A 235 1.77 27.92 -0.97
N GLU A 236 1.51 28.84 -1.90
CA GLU A 236 1.14 28.50 -3.27
C GLU A 236 2.23 27.70 -3.98
N SER A 237 1.79 26.81 -4.88
CA SER A 237 2.69 26.06 -5.74
C SER A 237 3.14 26.91 -6.93
N THR A 238 4.36 26.72 -7.41
CA THR A 238 4.78 27.28 -8.70
C THR A 238 4.17 26.50 -9.86
N GLU A 239 4.21 27.03 -11.08
CA GLU A 239 3.72 26.36 -12.30
C GLU A 239 4.44 25.03 -12.60
N HIS A 240 5.67 24.86 -12.10
CA HIS A 240 6.44 23.62 -12.20
C HIS A 240 6.46 22.83 -10.87
N GLY A 241 5.57 23.17 -9.95
CA GLY A 241 5.51 22.61 -8.60
C GLY A 241 6.51 23.20 -7.61
N GLY A 242 6.56 22.63 -6.40
CA GLY A 242 7.31 23.19 -5.28
C GLY A 242 6.76 24.54 -4.83
N LEU A 243 7.60 25.34 -4.17
CA LEU A 243 7.22 26.66 -3.65
C LEU A 243 8.26 27.73 -3.99
N ARG A 244 7.85 29.00 -3.93
CA ARG A 244 8.78 30.14 -3.93
C ARG A 244 9.23 30.45 -2.50
N ILE A 245 10.55 30.53 -2.29
CA ILE A 245 11.15 30.77 -0.98
C ILE A 245 10.64 32.08 -0.35
N ASN A 246 10.57 33.15 -1.14
CA ASN A 246 10.15 34.46 -0.63
C ASN A 246 8.68 34.48 -0.19
N ASP A 247 7.80 33.82 -0.95
CA ASP A 247 6.39 33.67 -0.62
C ASP A 247 6.24 32.86 0.68
N ALA A 248 6.98 31.75 0.80
CA ALA A 248 7.01 30.94 2.02
C ALA A 248 7.46 31.76 3.24
N LYS A 249 8.55 32.52 3.12
CA LYS A 249 9.06 33.38 4.21
C LYS A 249 8.05 34.46 4.60
N THR A 250 7.38 35.05 3.62
CA THR A 250 6.36 36.08 3.83
C THR A 250 5.18 35.51 4.62
N ILE A 251 4.63 34.37 4.18
CA ILE A 251 3.50 33.70 4.86
C ILE A 251 3.88 33.28 6.28
N LEU A 252 5.07 32.71 6.48
CA LEU A 252 5.56 32.33 7.81
C LEU A 252 5.74 33.54 8.73
N THR A 253 6.23 34.67 8.22
CA THR A 253 6.39 35.89 9.03
C THR A 253 5.05 36.49 9.42
N GLN A 254 4.12 36.59 8.47
CA GLN A 254 2.81 37.21 8.67
C GLN A 254 1.94 36.43 9.66
N ASN A 255 2.09 35.09 9.68
CA ASN A 255 1.22 34.19 10.45
C ASN A 255 1.95 33.53 11.62
N ARG A 256 3.09 34.09 12.06
CA ARG A 256 3.90 33.53 13.14
C ARG A 256 3.10 33.42 14.45
N PRO A 257 3.37 32.41 15.29
CA PRO A 257 2.71 32.28 16.59
C PRO A 257 2.95 33.53 17.46
N ARG A 258 1.90 33.99 18.15
CA ARG A 258 2.02 35.09 19.13
C ARG A 258 2.69 34.64 20.42
N SER A 259 2.49 33.38 20.78
CA SER A 259 3.12 32.74 21.94
C SER A 259 3.40 31.29 21.63
N HIS A 260 4.64 30.86 21.87
CA HIS A 260 5.06 29.47 21.66
C HIS A 260 4.33 28.47 22.57
N ARG A 261 3.79 28.92 23.72
CA ARG A 261 3.04 28.08 24.66
C ARG A 261 1.53 28.18 24.49
N ALA A 262 1.00 29.40 24.33
CA ALA A 262 -0.44 29.62 24.30
C ALA A 262 -1.05 29.41 22.90
N SER A 263 -0.24 29.50 21.85
CA SER A 263 -0.65 29.32 20.46
C SER A 263 0.42 28.52 19.69
N PRO A 264 0.69 27.26 20.06
CA PRO A 264 1.71 26.46 19.40
C PRO A 264 1.33 26.28 17.93
N SER A 265 2.22 26.69 17.02
CA SER A 265 1.98 26.67 15.57
C SER A 265 2.91 25.67 14.89
N LEU A 266 2.42 25.03 13.84
CA LEU A 266 3.12 23.97 13.12
C LEU A 266 3.37 24.38 11.66
N PHE A 267 4.60 24.19 11.20
CA PHE A 267 4.96 24.28 9.79
C PHE A 267 5.31 22.89 9.25
N ALA A 268 4.56 22.41 8.26
CA ALA A 268 4.85 21.16 7.56
C ALA A 268 5.50 21.43 6.21
N LEU A 269 6.73 20.94 6.04
CA LEU A 269 7.48 21.02 4.79
C LEU A 269 7.48 19.66 4.10
N THR A 270 7.00 19.61 2.86
CA THR A 270 7.24 18.49 1.95
C THR A 270 8.67 18.58 1.44
N GLY A 271 9.55 17.66 1.83
CA GLY A 271 10.97 17.72 1.47
C GLY A 271 11.21 17.56 -0.03
N GLN A 272 10.55 16.57 -0.64
CA GLN A 272 10.50 16.37 -2.08
C GLN A 272 9.05 16.10 -2.50
N SER A 273 8.58 16.79 -3.54
CA SER A 273 7.27 16.48 -4.12
C SER A 273 7.29 15.13 -4.83
N ASN A 274 6.26 14.34 -4.58
CA ASN A 274 6.05 13.03 -5.22
C ASN A 274 5.44 13.12 -6.63
N ILE A 275 5.15 14.34 -7.11
CA ILE A 275 4.58 14.60 -8.44
C ILE A 275 5.42 15.61 -9.23
N SER A 276 5.84 16.73 -8.66
CA SER A 276 6.47 17.81 -9.43
C SER A 276 7.98 17.68 -9.59
N ASN A 277 8.60 16.68 -8.95
CA ASN A 277 10.04 16.51 -8.85
C ASN A 277 10.78 17.59 -8.05
N SER A 278 10.06 18.58 -7.50
CA SER A 278 10.67 19.68 -6.74
C SER A 278 11.17 19.20 -5.38
N LYS A 279 12.44 19.52 -5.07
CA LYS A 279 12.97 19.48 -3.70
C LYS A 279 12.85 20.86 -3.08
N ASN A 280 12.10 20.96 -1.99
CA ASN A 280 11.91 22.24 -1.34
C ASN A 280 13.13 22.57 -0.45
N PRO A 281 13.61 23.83 -0.44
CA PRO A 281 14.80 24.18 0.32
C PRO A 281 14.62 23.98 1.83
N LEU A 282 15.44 23.10 2.40
CA LEU A 282 15.38 22.79 3.83
C LEU A 282 15.77 23.97 4.73
N SER A 283 16.38 25.04 4.19
CA SER A 283 16.55 26.30 4.92
C SER A 283 15.21 26.89 5.42
N LEU A 284 14.08 26.50 4.85
CA LEU A 284 12.76 26.95 5.29
C LEU A 284 12.35 26.39 6.66
N VAL A 285 12.80 25.19 7.04
CA VAL A 285 12.53 24.70 8.41
C VAL A 285 13.28 25.53 9.45
N GLN A 286 14.57 25.84 9.19
CA GLN A 286 15.34 26.73 10.06
C GLN A 286 14.70 28.12 10.18
N TYR A 287 14.22 28.66 9.05
CA TYR A 287 13.50 29.92 9.04
C TYR A 287 12.20 29.86 9.84
N ALA A 288 11.38 28.81 9.66
CA ALA A 288 10.15 28.63 10.41
C ALA A 288 10.42 28.53 11.93
N THR A 289 11.45 27.77 12.34
CA THR A 289 11.88 27.72 13.74
C THR A 289 12.27 29.11 14.26
N SER A 290 12.97 29.92 13.47
CA SER A 290 13.29 31.32 13.85
C SER A 290 12.06 32.22 14.03
N GLN A 291 10.94 31.87 13.39
CA GLN A 291 9.66 32.54 13.57
C GLN A 291 8.81 31.93 14.70
N GLY A 292 9.32 30.93 15.42
CA GLY A 292 8.67 30.30 16.57
C GLY A 292 7.74 29.13 16.23
N TYR A 293 7.77 28.63 15.00
CA TYR A 293 7.01 27.41 14.63
C TYR A 293 7.73 26.14 15.08
N PHE A 294 6.94 25.13 15.42
CA PHE A 294 7.39 23.75 15.35
C PHE A 294 7.44 23.28 13.90
N THR A 295 8.35 22.35 13.61
CA THR A 295 8.66 21.92 12.25
C THR A 295 8.43 20.43 12.05
N LEU A 296 7.67 20.11 11.01
CA LEU A 296 7.40 18.75 10.54
C LEU A 296 7.92 18.58 9.11
N LEU A 297 8.79 17.60 8.89
CA LEU A 297 9.31 17.27 7.57
C LEU A 297 8.65 16.00 7.04
N ASP A 298 7.91 16.10 5.93
CA ASP A 298 7.54 14.92 5.14
C ASP A 298 8.73 14.53 4.25
N ALA A 299 9.46 13.51 4.67
CA ALA A 299 10.64 12.99 3.98
C ALA A 299 10.33 11.71 3.18
N ALA A 300 9.07 11.31 3.04
CA ALA A 300 8.69 10.02 2.43
C ALA A 300 9.18 9.88 0.97
N ALA A 301 9.22 10.99 0.23
CA ALA A 301 9.73 11.05 -1.14
C ALA A 301 11.20 11.52 -1.22
N LEU A 302 11.74 12.10 -0.14
CA LEU A 302 13.10 12.66 -0.09
C LEU A 302 14.13 11.60 0.32
N ALA A 303 13.86 10.88 1.41
CA ALA A 303 14.75 9.91 2.02
C ALA A 303 15.21 8.74 1.13
N PRO A 304 14.45 8.27 0.11
CA PRO A 304 14.91 7.18 -0.75
C PRO A 304 16.15 7.50 -1.59
N THR A 305 16.33 8.75 -2.00
CA THR A 305 17.36 9.13 -2.99
C THR A 305 18.21 10.32 -2.58
N SER A 306 18.02 10.86 -1.37
CA SER A 306 18.75 12.02 -0.87
C SER A 306 19.43 11.72 0.45
N VAL A 307 20.69 12.16 0.58
CA VAL A 307 21.40 12.10 1.86
C VAL A 307 20.90 13.25 2.74
N PHE A 308 20.38 12.92 3.92
CA PHE A 308 19.81 13.88 4.85
C PHE A 308 20.37 13.69 6.26
N SER A 309 20.58 14.79 6.98
CA SER A 309 21.22 14.84 8.29
C SER A 309 20.43 15.75 9.22
N LEU A 310 19.89 15.17 10.30
CA LEU A 310 19.18 15.89 11.36
C LEU A 310 20.13 16.71 12.25
N THR A 311 21.44 16.41 12.22
CA THR A 311 22.45 17.27 12.85
C THR A 311 22.60 18.59 12.10
N ASP A 312 22.64 18.54 10.76
CA ASP A 312 22.85 19.73 9.92
C ASP A 312 21.56 20.53 9.72
N THR A 313 20.41 19.84 9.65
CA THR A 313 19.08 20.43 9.50
C THR A 313 18.12 19.84 10.53
N PRO A 314 18.19 20.31 11.79
CA PRO A 314 17.30 19.81 12.84
C PRO A 314 15.85 20.20 12.56
N VAL A 315 14.95 19.23 12.68
CA VAL A 315 13.48 19.41 12.64
C VAL A 315 12.85 18.77 13.86
N ASP A 316 11.70 19.27 14.30
CA ASP A 316 11.06 18.72 15.51
C ASP A 316 10.51 17.30 15.27
N ALA A 317 10.03 17.04 14.06
CA ALA A 317 9.57 15.73 13.61
C ALA A 317 9.85 15.51 12.12
N MET A 318 10.16 14.27 11.74
CA MET A 318 10.34 13.83 10.36
C MET A 318 9.63 12.50 10.11
N ALA A 319 8.82 12.42 9.06
CA ALA A 319 8.07 11.23 8.67
C ALA A 319 8.73 10.50 7.49
N VAL A 320 8.87 9.18 7.59
CA VAL A 320 9.46 8.32 6.54
C VAL A 320 8.70 7.00 6.37
N SER A 321 8.84 6.38 5.19
CA SER A 321 8.32 5.05 4.86
C SER A 321 9.44 4.15 4.34
N PHE A 322 9.73 3.03 5.01
CA PHE A 322 10.87 2.19 4.65
C PHE A 322 10.68 1.46 3.30
N TYR A 323 9.45 1.05 2.98
CA TYR A 323 9.15 0.46 1.66
C TYR A 323 9.43 1.41 0.49
N LYS A 324 9.43 2.74 0.71
CA LYS A 324 9.84 3.71 -0.33
C LYS A 324 11.37 3.83 -0.43
N MET A 325 12.09 3.58 0.67
CA MET A 325 13.54 3.73 0.74
C MET A 325 14.27 2.53 0.15
N PHE A 326 13.84 1.31 0.48
CA PHE A 326 14.51 0.07 0.07
C PHE A 326 13.55 -1.12 -0.14
N GLY A 327 12.25 -0.86 -0.26
CA GLY A 327 11.25 -1.80 -0.78
C GLY A 327 10.66 -2.84 0.19
N PHE A 328 11.33 -3.11 1.30
CA PHE A 328 10.84 -4.02 2.34
C PHE A 328 11.27 -3.52 3.71
N PRO A 329 10.45 -3.58 4.77
CA PRO A 329 9.10 -4.11 4.80
C PRO A 329 8.04 -3.07 4.41
N THR A 330 6.93 -3.53 3.84
CA THR A 330 5.67 -2.76 3.85
C THR A 330 5.03 -2.80 5.24
N GLY A 331 4.09 -1.90 5.50
CA GLY A 331 3.42 -1.82 6.81
C GLY A 331 4.30 -1.32 7.95
N VAL A 332 5.49 -0.78 7.66
CA VAL A 332 6.32 -0.06 8.63
C VAL A 332 6.91 1.23 8.04
N GLY A 333 6.82 2.30 8.82
CA GLY A 333 7.51 3.57 8.66
C GLY A 333 7.95 4.10 10.02
N ALA A 334 8.32 5.37 10.06
CA ALA A 334 8.81 5.98 11.29
C ALA A 334 8.49 7.47 11.36
N LEU A 335 8.26 7.92 12.59
CA LEU A 335 8.36 9.31 13.00
C LEU A 335 9.68 9.47 13.77
N VAL A 336 10.67 10.09 13.15
CA VAL A 336 11.94 10.47 13.81
C VAL A 336 11.72 11.83 14.46
N VAL A 337 11.81 11.91 15.79
CA VAL A 337 11.22 13.02 16.54
C VAL A 337 12.06 13.43 17.73
N LYS A 338 12.13 14.73 18.00
CA LYS A 338 12.74 15.24 19.24
C LYS A 338 11.90 14.82 20.43
N GLU A 339 12.52 14.32 21.48
CA GLU A 339 11.84 13.95 22.72
C GLU A 339 11.09 15.16 23.33
N SER A 340 11.66 16.36 23.22
CA SER A 340 11.00 17.60 23.66
C SER A 340 9.73 17.93 22.87
N PHE A 341 9.67 17.58 21.58
CA PHE A 341 8.46 17.74 20.76
C PHE A 341 7.47 16.63 21.05
N LEU A 342 7.94 15.39 21.19
CA LEU A 342 7.10 14.24 21.52
C LEU A 342 6.41 14.41 22.89
N ALA A 343 7.11 15.00 23.86
CA ALA A 343 6.56 15.33 25.19
C ALA A 343 5.50 16.45 25.17
N LEU A 344 5.46 17.27 24.13
CA LEU A 344 4.42 18.28 23.92
C LEU A 344 3.13 17.68 23.32
N LEU A 345 3.24 16.55 22.62
CA LEU A 345 2.09 15.95 21.95
C LEU A 345 1.09 15.37 22.96
N GLU A 346 -0.19 15.71 22.76
CA GLU A 346 -1.31 15.32 23.62
C GLU A 346 -2.25 14.41 22.83
N ARG A 347 -2.21 13.11 23.14
CA ARG A 347 -3.12 12.15 22.52
C ARG A 347 -4.52 12.26 23.15
N PRO A 348 -5.60 12.30 22.35
CA PRO A 348 -6.96 12.33 22.88
C PRO A 348 -7.44 10.96 23.41
N TRP A 349 -6.61 9.92 23.30
CA TRP A 349 -6.91 8.55 23.69
C TRP A 349 -5.63 7.74 23.95
N PHE A 350 -5.77 6.55 24.52
CA PHE A 350 -4.71 5.57 24.72
C PHE A 350 -5.16 4.18 24.24
N ALA A 351 -4.21 3.28 23.96
CA ALA A 351 -4.51 1.95 23.47
C ALA A 351 -3.38 0.96 23.72
N GLY A 352 -3.76 -0.30 23.98
CA GLY A 352 -2.81 -1.40 24.13
C GLY A 352 -1.71 -1.07 25.16
N GLY A 353 -0.45 -1.30 24.77
CA GLY A 353 0.73 -1.07 25.60
C GLY A 353 1.16 0.38 25.78
N THR A 354 0.37 1.38 25.38
CA THR A 354 0.76 2.81 25.53
C THR A 354 0.63 3.33 26.97
N VAL A 355 0.09 2.51 27.86
CA VAL A 355 -0.24 2.79 29.27
C VAL A 355 0.37 1.73 30.18
N ASP A 356 0.69 2.14 31.40
CA ASP A 356 1.18 1.29 32.48
C ASP A 356 0.02 0.83 33.39
N VAL A 357 -0.85 1.77 33.77
CA VAL A 357 -2.00 1.49 34.66
C VAL A 357 -3.27 2.07 34.06
N VAL A 358 -4.33 1.26 34.01
CA VAL A 358 -5.69 1.68 33.68
C VAL A 358 -6.63 1.23 34.80
N GLN A 359 -7.34 2.18 35.40
CA GLN A 359 -8.34 1.87 36.41
C GLN A 359 -9.67 1.48 35.75
N ALA A 360 -10.17 0.27 36.06
CA ALA A 360 -11.46 -0.20 35.59
C ALA A 360 -12.28 -0.82 36.74
N PRO A 361 -13.47 -0.26 37.07
CA PRO A 361 -14.02 1.03 36.59
C PRO A 361 -13.24 2.23 37.17
N GLY A 362 -13.11 3.33 36.41
CA GLY A 362 -12.45 4.56 36.86
C GLY A 362 -11.88 5.41 35.72
N THR A 363 -11.14 6.47 36.06
CA THR A 363 -10.54 7.42 35.09
C THR A 363 -9.02 7.54 35.20
N ILE A 364 -8.40 6.85 36.17
CA ILE A 364 -6.93 6.90 36.33
C ILE A 364 -6.28 6.16 35.17
N VAL A 365 -5.40 6.87 34.47
CA VAL A 365 -4.54 6.34 33.40
C VAL A 365 -3.12 6.83 33.66
N THR A 366 -2.17 5.91 33.72
CA THR A 366 -0.74 6.24 33.76
C THR A 366 -0.14 5.80 32.44
N MET A 367 0.53 6.71 31.72
CA MET A 367 1.16 6.40 30.44
C MET A 367 2.44 5.57 30.63
N ALA A 368 2.84 4.81 29.60
CA ALA A 368 4.09 4.06 29.60
C ALA A 368 5.30 4.93 29.99
N ALA A 369 6.29 4.34 30.67
CA ALA A 369 7.45 5.07 31.17
C ALA A 369 8.26 5.68 30.02
N GLU A 370 8.55 4.88 28.99
CA GLU A 370 9.27 5.30 27.80
C GLU A 370 8.39 6.16 26.89
N LEU A 371 8.92 7.31 26.46
CA LEU A 371 8.13 8.31 25.75
C LEU A 371 7.63 7.82 24.38
N HIS A 372 8.43 7.02 23.68
CA HIS A 372 8.07 6.50 22.35
C HIS A 372 6.95 5.45 22.41
N GLU A 373 6.93 4.60 23.45
CA GLU A 373 5.89 3.58 23.65
C GLU A 373 4.50 4.18 23.82
N ARG A 374 4.41 5.43 24.33
CA ARG A 374 3.12 6.16 24.44
C ARG A 374 2.45 6.42 23.09
N PHE A 375 3.19 6.27 22.00
CA PHE A 375 2.77 6.56 20.64
C PHE A 375 2.88 5.35 19.70
N GLU A 376 3.22 4.17 20.21
CA GLU A 376 3.24 2.91 19.47
C GLU A 376 2.01 2.09 19.84
N ASP A 377 0.95 2.22 19.04
CA ASP A 377 -0.34 1.61 19.34
C ASP A 377 -0.31 0.08 19.21
N GLY A 378 -0.66 -0.60 20.31
CA GLY A 378 -0.80 -2.04 20.33
C GLY A 378 0.54 -2.77 20.13
N THR A 379 0.48 -3.93 19.46
CA THR A 379 1.69 -4.72 19.19
C THR A 379 2.45 -4.12 18.02
N ILE A 380 3.69 -3.68 18.26
CA ILE A 380 4.57 -3.21 17.18
C ILE A 380 4.88 -4.34 16.20
N ASN A 381 5.32 -4.00 14.98
CA ASN A 381 5.67 -4.98 13.95
C ASN A 381 7.01 -5.70 14.23
N TYR A 382 7.12 -6.32 15.41
CA TYR A 382 8.36 -6.85 15.97
C TYR A 382 9.04 -7.90 15.10
N LEU A 383 8.29 -8.59 14.22
CA LEU A 383 8.84 -9.52 13.24
C LEU A 383 9.57 -8.80 12.11
N ASN A 384 9.06 -7.66 11.62
CA ASN A 384 9.64 -6.93 10.50
C ASN A 384 10.64 -5.84 10.92
N LEU A 385 10.57 -5.32 12.15
CA LEU A 385 11.51 -4.30 12.65
C LEU A 385 13.00 -4.66 12.48
N PRO A 386 13.45 -5.91 12.73
CA PRO A 386 14.83 -6.31 12.49
C PRO A 386 15.31 -6.04 11.05
N ALA A 387 14.43 -6.16 10.04
CA ALA A 387 14.78 -5.92 8.64
C ALA A 387 15.17 -4.47 8.34
N ILE A 388 14.70 -3.51 9.14
CA ILE A 388 14.99 -2.09 8.95
C ILE A 388 16.48 -1.83 9.14
N THR A 389 17.11 -2.46 10.13
CA THR A 389 18.56 -2.32 10.38
C THR A 389 19.36 -2.73 9.15
N ASP A 390 19.06 -3.90 8.58
CA ASP A 390 19.75 -4.41 7.40
C ASP A 390 19.43 -3.60 6.15
N GLY A 391 18.17 -3.17 5.98
CA GLY A 391 17.74 -2.34 4.86
C GLY A 391 18.39 -0.96 4.84
N LEU A 392 18.52 -0.30 6.00
CA LEU A 392 19.24 0.97 6.13
C LEU A 392 20.74 0.81 5.89
N ARG A 393 21.34 -0.26 6.41
CA ARG A 393 22.75 -0.58 6.15
C ARG A 393 22.99 -0.81 4.66
N PHE A 394 22.11 -1.57 4.02
CA PHE A 394 22.13 -1.82 2.59
C PHE A 394 22.02 -0.50 1.82
N LEU A 395 20.99 0.32 2.08
CA LEU A 395 20.78 1.57 1.34
C LEU A 395 21.96 2.54 1.52
N SER A 396 22.55 2.59 2.72
CA SER A 396 23.71 3.45 3.02
C SER A 396 24.90 3.20 2.09
N ALA A 397 25.10 1.97 1.61
CA ALA A 397 26.20 1.63 0.71
C ALA A 397 26.02 2.24 -0.69
N TYR A 398 24.78 2.48 -1.11
CA TYR A 398 24.44 2.89 -2.49
C TYR A 398 23.94 4.34 -2.58
N LEU A 399 23.38 4.88 -1.50
CA LEU A 399 22.80 6.23 -1.47
C LEU A 399 23.74 7.35 -1.96
N PRO A 400 25.08 7.33 -1.72
CA PRO A 400 25.99 8.33 -2.27
C PRO A 400 26.07 8.36 -3.81
N PHE A 401 25.78 7.24 -4.48
CA PHE A 401 25.86 7.09 -5.93
C PHE A 401 24.53 7.41 -6.63
N LEU A 402 23.40 7.22 -5.93
CA LEU A 402 22.06 7.38 -6.50
C LEU A 402 21.80 8.77 -7.11
N PRO A 403 22.12 9.91 -6.47
CA PRO A 403 21.88 11.21 -7.08
C PRO A 403 22.57 11.38 -8.43
N LEU A 404 23.83 10.94 -8.56
CA LEU A 404 24.60 11.03 -9.79
C LEU A 404 23.95 10.16 -10.88
N ARG A 405 23.68 8.89 -10.57
CA ARG A 405 23.04 7.92 -11.47
C ARG A 405 21.73 8.46 -12.01
N LEU A 406 20.83 8.81 -11.10
CA LEU A 406 19.46 9.17 -11.41
C LEU A 406 19.40 10.53 -12.11
N SER A 407 20.28 11.49 -11.78
CA SER A 407 20.33 12.76 -12.51
C SER A 407 20.71 12.57 -13.98
N CYS A 408 21.68 11.71 -14.30
CA CYS A 408 22.06 11.41 -15.69
C CYS A 408 20.89 10.77 -16.45
N LEU A 409 20.23 9.78 -15.84
CA LEU A 409 19.08 9.09 -16.45
C LEU A 409 17.88 10.01 -16.66
N VAL A 410 17.53 10.83 -15.67
CA VAL A 410 16.42 11.78 -15.76
C VAL A 410 16.70 12.87 -16.78
N SER A 411 17.91 13.43 -16.83
CA SER A 411 18.28 14.41 -17.84
C SER A 411 18.16 13.85 -19.24
N HIS A 412 18.71 12.67 -19.50
CA HIS A 412 18.59 12.00 -20.79
C HIS A 412 17.13 11.73 -21.17
N LEU A 413 16.36 11.13 -20.25
CA LEU A 413 14.94 10.86 -20.44
C LEU A 413 14.14 12.12 -20.80
N ILE A 414 14.34 13.22 -20.06
CA ILE A 414 13.61 14.48 -20.30
C ILE A 414 13.98 15.07 -21.66
N THR A 415 15.28 15.12 -22.01
CA THR A 415 15.74 15.66 -23.30
C THR A 415 15.14 14.87 -24.45
N SER A 416 15.32 13.54 -24.44
CA SER A 416 14.84 12.66 -25.52
C SER A 416 13.31 12.67 -25.66
N LEU A 417 12.55 12.65 -24.56
CA LEU A 417 11.09 12.76 -24.63
C LEU A 417 10.60 14.11 -25.16
N SER A 418 11.33 15.20 -24.87
CA SER A 418 10.94 16.55 -25.31
C SER A 418 11.18 16.77 -26.81
N GLU A 419 12.16 16.07 -27.37
CA GLU A 419 12.51 16.12 -28.79
C GLU A 419 11.57 15.26 -29.65
N LEU A 420 10.95 14.24 -29.07
CA LEU A 420 10.14 13.26 -29.78
C LEU A 420 8.89 13.88 -30.45
N LYS A 421 8.73 13.64 -31.75
CA LYS A 421 7.63 14.14 -32.60
C LYS A 421 6.81 13.00 -33.21
N HIS A 422 5.52 13.27 -33.41
CA HIS A 422 4.64 12.40 -34.20
C HIS A 422 5.12 12.31 -35.65
N ASP A 423 5.05 11.10 -36.22
CA ASP A 423 5.45 10.78 -37.59
C ASP A 423 4.60 11.51 -38.64
N THR A 424 3.32 11.75 -38.36
CA THR A 424 2.38 12.35 -39.32
C THR A 424 2.35 13.88 -39.31
N THR A 425 2.47 14.51 -38.14
CA THR A 425 2.25 15.96 -37.97
C THR A 425 3.51 16.72 -37.55
N GLY A 426 4.55 16.03 -37.08
CA GLY A 426 5.73 16.66 -36.48
C GLY A 426 5.45 17.38 -35.15
N THR A 427 4.27 17.22 -34.56
CA THR A 427 3.93 17.80 -33.24
C THR A 427 4.53 16.96 -32.11
N SER A 428 4.74 17.56 -30.93
CA SER A 428 5.36 16.87 -29.79
C SER A 428 4.48 15.72 -29.29
N VAL A 429 5.10 14.56 -29.03
CA VAL A 429 4.43 13.38 -28.46
C VAL A 429 4.19 13.53 -26.97
N VAL A 430 5.13 14.18 -26.29
CA VAL A 430 5.12 14.35 -24.84
C VAL A 430 5.26 15.80 -24.45
N ARG A 431 4.57 16.20 -23.38
CA ARG A 431 4.81 17.45 -22.67
C ARG A 431 5.25 17.15 -21.25
N VAL A 432 6.53 17.39 -20.96
CA VAL A 432 7.08 17.30 -19.60
C VAL A 432 6.58 18.48 -18.78
N LEU A 433 6.05 18.20 -17.58
CA LEU A 433 5.47 19.19 -16.67
C LEU A 433 6.34 19.41 -15.43
N SER A 434 6.94 18.33 -14.90
CA SER A 434 7.75 18.38 -13.69
C SER A 434 8.99 19.26 -13.83
N ARG A 435 9.49 19.75 -12.70
CA ARG A 435 10.72 20.51 -12.64
C ARG A 435 11.92 19.67 -13.11
N VAL A 436 12.69 20.26 -14.02
CA VAL A 436 13.93 19.69 -14.59
C VAL A 436 15.12 20.04 -13.68
N PRO A 437 16.13 19.15 -13.52
CA PRO A 437 17.38 19.50 -12.83
C PRO A 437 18.02 20.76 -13.42
N THR A 438 18.47 21.69 -12.58
CA THR A 438 19.11 22.94 -13.05
C THR A 438 20.60 22.82 -13.28
N ARG A 439 21.22 21.76 -12.75
CA ARG A 439 22.64 21.47 -12.90
C ARG A 439 22.88 19.99 -13.11
N GLN A 440 23.88 19.68 -13.94
CA GLN A 440 24.37 18.31 -14.10
C GLN A 440 25.35 17.99 -12.96
N LEU A 441 25.15 16.86 -12.29
CA LEU A 441 26.10 16.37 -11.28
C LEU A 441 27.32 15.76 -11.95
N ARG A 442 28.50 15.91 -11.35
CA ARG A 442 29.78 15.44 -11.93
C ARG A 442 30.49 14.41 -11.06
N ALA A 443 30.26 14.42 -9.76
CA ALA A 443 30.90 13.50 -8.83
C ALA A 443 29.90 12.78 -7.92
N VAL A 444 30.31 11.59 -7.45
CA VAL A 444 29.61 10.81 -6.42
C VAL A 444 29.56 11.62 -5.12
N GLY A 445 28.43 11.58 -4.41
CA GLY A 445 28.19 12.34 -3.19
C GLY A 445 27.55 13.73 -3.40
N GLU A 446 27.58 14.27 -4.62
CA GLU A 446 26.82 15.49 -4.92
C GLU A 446 25.31 15.25 -4.81
N GLN A 447 24.55 16.28 -4.42
CA GLN A 447 23.09 16.22 -4.30
C GLN A 447 22.41 16.99 -5.43
N SER A 448 21.38 16.40 -6.05
CA SER A 448 20.54 17.08 -7.06
C SER A 448 19.60 18.09 -6.41
N ASP A 449 19.31 19.20 -7.12
CA ASP A 449 18.32 20.21 -6.72
C ASP A 449 16.86 19.77 -6.98
N THR A 450 16.69 18.62 -7.63
CA THR A 450 15.41 17.96 -7.88
C THR A 450 15.46 16.48 -7.48
N GLY A 451 14.30 15.83 -7.51
CA GLY A 451 14.17 14.38 -7.30
C GLY A 451 14.54 13.57 -8.54
N SER A 452 13.89 12.41 -8.67
CA SER A 452 14.05 11.48 -9.80
C SER A 452 12.71 11.07 -10.42
N VAL A 453 11.79 12.04 -10.46
CA VAL A 453 10.43 11.91 -10.99
C VAL A 453 10.27 12.75 -12.24
N VAL A 454 9.63 12.20 -13.27
CA VAL A 454 9.22 12.92 -14.48
C VAL A 454 7.70 12.80 -14.58
N SER A 455 7.00 13.92 -14.37
CA SER A 455 5.57 14.02 -14.62
C SER A 455 5.34 14.66 -15.98
N LEU A 456 4.53 14.01 -16.80
CA LEU A 456 4.33 14.39 -18.20
C LEU A 456 2.91 14.07 -18.68
N LEU A 457 2.57 14.59 -19.85
CA LEU A 457 1.40 14.20 -20.62
C LEU A 457 1.85 13.58 -21.94
N PHE A 458 1.18 12.50 -22.37
CA PHE A 458 1.20 12.10 -23.76
C PHE A 458 0.16 12.90 -24.54
N LEU A 459 0.49 13.30 -25.75
CA LEU A 459 -0.34 14.11 -26.62
C LEU A 459 -0.70 13.33 -27.89
N PHE A 460 -1.88 13.58 -28.42
CA PHE A 460 -2.24 13.19 -29.77
C PHE A 460 -1.56 14.11 -30.79
N PRO A 461 -1.54 13.72 -32.08
CA PRO A 461 -1.09 14.62 -33.15
C PRO A 461 -1.83 15.98 -33.17
N SER A 462 -3.09 16.01 -32.70
CA SER A 462 -3.89 17.23 -32.52
C SER A 462 -3.38 18.18 -31.42
N GLY A 463 -2.48 17.71 -30.55
CA GLY A 463 -2.00 18.42 -29.37
C GLY A 463 -2.87 18.22 -28.12
N GLU A 464 -3.97 17.47 -28.24
CA GLU A 464 -4.81 17.11 -27.10
C GLU A 464 -4.16 16.03 -26.24
N MET A 465 -4.48 16.01 -24.95
CA MET A 465 -3.96 14.99 -24.04
C MET A 465 -4.55 13.62 -24.37
N ILE A 466 -3.68 12.62 -24.49
CA ILE A 466 -4.07 11.22 -24.54
C ILE A 466 -4.63 10.79 -23.17
N PRO A 467 -5.75 10.06 -23.10
CA PRO A 467 -6.27 9.52 -21.84
C PRO A 467 -5.22 8.74 -21.06
N ASN A 468 -5.09 9.03 -19.77
CA ASN A 468 -4.15 8.34 -18.88
C ASN A 468 -4.45 6.83 -18.85
N THR A 469 -5.73 6.46 -18.85
CA THR A 469 -6.14 5.04 -18.87
C THR A 469 -5.74 4.30 -20.15
N PHE A 470 -5.51 5.00 -21.27
CA PHE A 470 -4.92 4.40 -22.47
C PHE A 470 -3.40 4.26 -22.35
N VAL A 471 -2.73 5.28 -21.81
CA VAL A 471 -1.27 5.22 -21.60
C VAL A 471 -0.90 4.07 -20.65
N GLU A 472 -1.65 3.85 -19.56
CA GLU A 472 -1.43 2.73 -18.64
C GLU A 472 -1.60 1.38 -19.33
N TYR A 473 -2.65 1.24 -20.15
CA TYR A 473 -2.87 0.03 -20.93
C TYR A 473 -1.71 -0.23 -21.90
N ALA A 474 -1.33 0.76 -22.70
CA ALA A 474 -0.26 0.65 -23.67
C ALA A 474 1.11 0.35 -23.02
N ALA A 475 1.40 0.96 -21.86
CA ALA A 475 2.60 0.68 -21.10
C ALA A 475 2.60 -0.75 -20.53
N SER A 476 1.46 -1.22 -20.01
CA SER A 476 1.31 -2.57 -19.47
C SER A 476 1.52 -3.65 -20.55
N MET A 477 1.02 -3.41 -21.76
CA MET A 477 1.25 -4.29 -22.93
C MET A 477 2.73 -4.42 -23.32
N GLN A 478 3.58 -3.51 -22.85
CA GLN A 478 5.02 -3.50 -23.10
C GLN A 478 5.85 -3.80 -21.83
N ASN A 479 5.22 -4.32 -20.76
CA ASN A 479 5.84 -4.59 -19.46
C ASN A 479 6.54 -3.34 -18.86
N ILE A 480 5.86 -2.18 -18.92
CA ILE A 480 6.34 -0.94 -18.32
C ILE A 480 5.42 -0.56 -17.16
N SER A 481 5.91 -0.76 -15.93
CA SER A 481 5.25 -0.29 -14.72
C SER A 481 5.47 1.21 -14.52
N LEU A 482 4.49 2.01 -14.95
CA LEU A 482 4.37 3.44 -14.64
C LEU A 482 3.06 3.72 -13.89
N ARG A 483 2.84 4.96 -13.46
CA ARG A 483 1.61 5.35 -12.75
C ARG A 483 0.96 6.57 -13.35
N THR A 484 -0.38 6.65 -13.31
CA THR A 484 -1.11 7.87 -13.69
C THR A 484 -2.02 8.42 -12.58
N GLY A 485 -2.63 9.59 -12.85
CA GLY A 485 -3.53 10.30 -11.94
C GLY A 485 -2.87 11.44 -11.16
N CYS A 486 -3.52 11.89 -10.09
CA CYS A 486 -3.06 13.05 -9.29
C CYS A 486 -2.03 12.71 -8.20
N MET A 487 -1.54 11.46 -8.14
CA MET A 487 -0.48 11.01 -7.21
C MET A 487 -0.75 11.32 -5.74
N CYS A 488 -2.01 11.35 -5.29
CA CYS A 488 -2.36 11.80 -3.94
C CYS A 488 -1.78 13.19 -3.57
N ASN A 489 -1.57 14.05 -4.56
CA ASN A 489 -1.06 15.42 -4.41
C ASN A 489 -1.84 16.35 -5.35
N PRO A 490 -3.10 16.68 -5.00
CA PRO A 490 -3.99 17.44 -5.86
C PRO A 490 -3.49 18.86 -6.11
N GLY A 491 -2.81 19.49 -5.14
CA GLY A 491 -2.28 20.84 -5.31
C GLY A 491 -1.08 20.89 -6.26
N GLY A 492 -0.17 19.92 -6.18
CA GLY A 492 0.90 19.74 -7.16
C GLY A 492 0.34 19.40 -8.55
N ALA A 493 -0.63 18.49 -8.65
CA ALA A 493 -1.28 18.16 -9.91
C ALA A 493 -1.99 19.37 -10.55
N ALA A 494 -2.73 20.14 -9.76
CA ALA A 494 -3.39 21.34 -10.22
C ALA A 494 -2.39 22.39 -10.72
N ALA A 495 -1.25 22.55 -10.05
CA ALA A 495 -0.21 23.48 -10.48
C ALA A 495 0.39 23.07 -11.83
N LEU A 496 0.80 21.80 -11.96
CA LEU A 496 1.38 21.27 -13.20
C LEU A 496 0.42 21.31 -14.39
N LEU A 497 -0.89 21.22 -14.14
CA LEU A 497 -1.92 21.22 -15.17
C LEU A 497 -2.53 22.61 -15.43
N GLY A 498 -2.10 23.65 -14.71
CA GLY A 498 -2.68 25.00 -14.82
C GLY A 498 -4.10 25.13 -14.26
N LEU A 499 -4.49 24.25 -13.33
CA LEU A 499 -5.85 24.12 -12.79
C LEU A 499 -6.02 24.71 -11.37
N CYS A 500 -5.05 25.47 -10.86
CA CYS A 500 -5.13 26.04 -9.50
C CYS A 500 -6.41 26.85 -9.25
N ARG A 501 -6.86 27.65 -10.23
CA ARG A 501 -8.10 28.43 -10.11
C ARG A 501 -9.34 27.53 -10.06
N ALA A 502 -9.40 26.53 -10.94
CA ALA A 502 -10.51 25.58 -10.97
C ALA A 502 -10.59 24.76 -9.68
N MET A 503 -9.43 24.37 -9.12
CA MET A 503 -9.34 23.68 -7.84
C MET A 503 -9.83 24.56 -6.67
N ALA A 504 -9.54 25.86 -6.69
CA ALA A 504 -10.00 26.80 -5.66
C ALA A 504 -11.52 27.05 -5.70
N SER A 505 -12.16 26.82 -6.85
CA SER A 505 -13.60 26.98 -7.05
C SER A 505 -14.39 25.67 -6.93
N LEU A 506 -13.80 24.59 -6.44
CA LEU A 506 -14.49 23.31 -6.29
C LEU A 506 -15.64 23.42 -5.28
N PRO A 507 -16.85 22.94 -5.62
CA PRO A 507 -17.95 22.89 -4.66
C PRO A 507 -17.69 21.83 -3.58
N THR A 508 -18.40 21.95 -2.46
CA THR A 508 -18.20 21.09 -1.27
C THR A 508 -18.49 19.61 -1.51
N ASP A 509 -19.31 19.31 -2.50
CA ASP A 509 -19.73 17.96 -2.94
C ASP A 509 -19.04 17.51 -4.23
N ALA A 510 -17.97 18.20 -4.64
CA ALA A 510 -17.22 17.86 -5.85
C ALA A 510 -16.73 16.42 -5.82
N THR A 511 -17.05 15.67 -6.89
CA THR A 511 -16.47 14.35 -7.14
C THR A 511 -15.41 14.45 -8.25
N LEU A 512 -14.44 13.53 -8.24
CA LEU A 512 -13.44 13.45 -9.30
C LEU A 512 -14.12 13.33 -10.68
N ARG A 513 -15.13 12.46 -10.80
CA ARG A 513 -15.87 12.23 -12.04
C ARG A 513 -16.58 13.50 -12.53
N ALA A 514 -17.25 14.24 -11.65
CA ALA A 514 -17.89 15.50 -12.02
C ALA A 514 -16.86 16.55 -12.46
N PHE A 515 -15.69 16.57 -11.82
CA PHE A 515 -14.62 17.48 -12.18
C PHE A 515 -13.99 17.13 -13.53
N GLU A 516 -13.76 15.84 -13.81
CA GLU A 516 -13.29 15.34 -15.11
C GLU A 516 -14.31 15.62 -16.23
N GLN A 517 -15.60 15.42 -15.97
CA GLN A 517 -16.68 15.76 -16.90
C GLN A 517 -16.71 17.25 -17.22
N HIS A 518 -16.56 18.11 -16.20
CA HIS A 518 -16.50 19.56 -16.40
C HIS A 518 -15.27 19.98 -17.21
N MET A 519 -14.13 19.32 -16.98
CA MET A 519 -12.88 19.58 -17.68
C MET A 519 -12.81 18.94 -19.07
N GLY A 520 -13.74 18.05 -19.41
CA GLY A 520 -13.80 17.32 -20.68
C GLY A 520 -12.66 16.32 -20.88
N ARG A 521 -11.90 15.98 -19.83
CA ARG A 521 -10.75 15.05 -19.89
C ARG A 521 -10.45 14.44 -18.52
N GLU A 522 -9.77 13.29 -18.53
CA GLU A 522 -9.19 12.68 -17.32
C GLU A 522 -8.20 13.63 -16.65
N LEU A 523 -8.18 13.61 -15.31
CA LEU A 523 -7.28 14.45 -14.52
C LEU A 523 -6.03 13.69 -14.11
N GLY A 524 -4.95 14.45 -13.89
CA GLY A 524 -3.67 13.93 -13.46
C GLY A 524 -2.64 13.86 -14.59
N VAL A 525 -1.54 13.21 -14.29
CA VAL A 525 -0.34 13.14 -15.13
C VAL A 525 0.12 11.70 -15.23
N VAL A 526 0.93 11.40 -16.23
CA VAL A 526 1.74 10.19 -16.26
C VAL A 526 3.00 10.47 -15.46
N ARG A 527 3.34 9.59 -14.51
CA ARG A 527 4.54 9.70 -13.68
C ARG A 527 5.48 8.54 -13.94
N ILE A 528 6.68 8.89 -14.36
CA ILE A 528 7.84 8.00 -14.42
C ILE A 528 8.74 8.37 -13.24
N SER A 529 9.20 7.39 -12.49
CA SER A 529 10.05 7.61 -11.31
C SER A 529 11.13 6.56 -11.23
N LEU A 530 12.38 7.03 -11.25
CA LEU A 530 13.58 6.20 -11.22
C LEU A 530 14.09 6.05 -9.79
N GLY A 531 14.74 4.93 -9.49
CA GLY A 531 15.20 4.61 -8.15
C GLY A 531 16.35 3.61 -8.11
N LEU A 532 16.42 2.86 -7.00
CA LEU A 532 17.59 2.12 -6.56
C LEU A 532 18.22 1.19 -7.61
N ALA A 533 17.39 0.53 -8.43
CA ALA A 533 17.85 -0.41 -9.46
C ALA A 533 17.60 0.08 -10.89
N SER A 534 17.30 1.36 -11.09
CA SER A 534 17.10 1.94 -12.42
C SER A 534 18.41 2.06 -13.20
N ASP A 535 18.36 1.63 -14.45
CA ASP A 535 19.48 1.72 -15.37
C ASP A 535 19.14 2.40 -16.70
N PHE A 536 20.13 2.47 -17.58
CA PHE A 536 19.96 3.03 -18.92
C PHE A 536 18.94 2.24 -19.74
N ARG A 537 18.90 0.90 -19.58
CA ARG A 537 18.00 0.04 -20.34
C ARG A 537 16.55 0.31 -19.97
N ASP A 538 16.27 0.57 -18.69
CA ASP A 538 14.95 0.98 -18.24
C ASP A 538 14.52 2.30 -18.93
N VAL A 539 15.40 3.31 -18.96
CA VAL A 539 15.13 4.58 -19.66
C VAL A 539 14.96 4.39 -21.17
N TRP A 540 15.83 3.60 -21.80
CA TRP A 540 15.76 3.28 -23.22
C TRP A 540 14.43 2.62 -23.60
N ARG A 541 13.96 1.64 -22.82
CA ARG A 541 12.66 0.99 -23.07
C ARG A 541 11.49 1.96 -22.94
N VAL A 542 11.55 2.90 -22.01
CA VAL A 542 10.55 3.98 -21.89
C VAL A 542 10.58 4.90 -23.11
N LEU A 543 11.76 5.21 -23.65
CA LEU A 543 11.90 5.99 -24.89
C LEU A 543 11.31 5.24 -26.09
N MET A 544 11.62 3.94 -26.24
CA MET A 544 11.04 3.11 -27.30
C MET A 544 9.52 3.00 -27.20
N PHE A 545 8.98 2.93 -25.99
CA PHE A 545 7.54 2.99 -25.76
C PHE A 545 6.96 4.32 -26.23
N ALA A 546 7.61 5.44 -25.88
CA ALA A 546 7.17 6.76 -26.34
C ALA A 546 7.25 6.89 -27.87
N GLU A 547 8.30 6.35 -28.52
CA GLU A 547 8.41 6.27 -29.98
C GLU A 547 7.29 5.44 -30.61
N THR A 548 6.90 4.33 -29.96
CA THR A 548 5.76 3.52 -30.39
C THR A 548 4.46 4.32 -30.32
N MET A 549 4.29 5.14 -29.28
CA MET A 549 3.15 6.07 -29.14
C MET A 549 3.21 7.21 -30.17
N ALA A 550 4.40 7.59 -30.65
CA ALA A 550 4.58 8.58 -31.71
C ALA A 550 4.01 8.10 -33.04
N CYS A 551 4.26 6.83 -33.39
CA CYS A 551 3.84 6.20 -34.63
C CYS A 551 2.32 6.07 -34.73
N GLU A 552 1.71 6.64 -35.77
CA GLU A 552 0.25 6.59 -35.97
C GLU A 552 -0.28 5.17 -36.08
N GLN A 553 0.36 4.32 -36.90
CA GLN A 553 -0.10 2.96 -37.11
C GLN A 553 -0.06 2.14 -35.81
N ALA A 554 1.05 2.17 -35.08
CA ALA A 554 1.20 1.41 -33.84
C ALA A 554 0.23 1.92 -32.75
N ARG A 555 0.09 3.25 -32.60
CA ARG A 555 -0.84 3.85 -31.65
C ARG A 555 -2.29 3.48 -31.97
N ASN A 556 -2.70 3.49 -33.23
CA ASN A 556 -4.06 3.14 -33.63
C ASN A 556 -4.39 1.66 -33.36
N VAL A 557 -3.43 0.75 -33.55
CA VAL A 557 -3.61 -0.67 -33.19
C VAL A 557 -3.88 -0.81 -31.69
N MET A 558 -3.00 -0.25 -30.84
CA MET A 558 -3.20 -0.29 -29.38
C MET A 558 -4.50 0.40 -28.96
N TRP A 559 -4.90 1.48 -29.64
CA TRP A 559 -6.12 2.23 -29.35
C TRP A 559 -7.38 1.41 -29.60
N GLU A 560 -7.46 0.70 -30.73
CA GLU A 560 -8.60 -0.18 -31.02
C GLU A 560 -8.68 -1.36 -30.05
N GLU A 561 -7.53 -1.95 -29.68
CA GLU A 561 -7.46 -3.01 -28.67
C GLU A 561 -7.95 -2.52 -27.29
N TRP A 562 -7.54 -1.32 -26.89
CA TRP A 562 -7.98 -0.69 -25.65
C TRP A 562 -9.48 -0.34 -25.65
N LEU A 563 -10.02 0.15 -26.78
CA LEU A 563 -11.46 0.34 -26.92
C LEU A 563 -12.21 -0.98 -26.85
N GLY A 564 -11.64 -2.05 -27.40
CA GLY A 564 -12.16 -3.42 -27.28
C GLY A 564 -12.22 -3.88 -25.83
N SER A 565 -11.16 -3.67 -25.06
CA SER A 565 -11.10 -4.07 -23.64
C SER A 565 -12.07 -3.29 -22.76
N LYS A 566 -12.36 -2.01 -23.09
CA LYS A 566 -13.39 -1.21 -22.41
C LYS A 566 -14.83 -1.61 -22.75
N ARG A 567 -15.09 -2.12 -23.96
CA ARG A 567 -16.45 -2.56 -24.37
C ARG A 567 -16.87 -3.90 -23.77
N GLY A 568 -15.93 -4.66 -23.19
CA GLY A 568 -16.23 -5.86 -22.40
C GLY A 568 -16.87 -5.56 -21.03
N VAL A 569 -16.98 -4.28 -20.64
CA VAL A 569 -17.55 -3.84 -19.36
C VAL A 569 -18.75 -2.91 -19.63
N ALA A 570 -19.97 -3.49 -19.65
CA ALA A 570 -21.33 -2.91 -19.72
C ALA A 570 -22.13 -2.95 -21.07
N MET A 571 -23.25 -3.71 -21.06
CA MET A 571 -24.35 -3.89 -22.05
C MET A 571 -25.49 -2.82 -21.93
N PRO A 572 -26.64 -2.82 -22.68
CA PRO A 572 -27.01 -3.36 -24.01
C PRO A 572 -27.72 -2.36 -25.00
N VAL A 573 -27.64 -2.71 -26.30
CA VAL A 573 -28.60 -2.58 -27.44
C VAL A 573 -29.37 -1.26 -27.73
N LEU A 574 -29.16 -0.74 -28.95
CA LEU A 574 -30.25 -0.42 -29.90
C LEU A 574 -29.82 -0.70 -31.36
N SER A 575 -30.71 -1.38 -32.08
CA SER A 575 -30.54 -2.00 -33.40
C SER A 575 -30.50 -1.03 -34.59
N ILE A 576 -29.93 -1.49 -35.71
CA ILE A 576 -30.38 -1.48 -37.13
C ILE A 576 -29.09 -1.82 -37.93
N GLY A 577 -28.97 -2.76 -38.86
CA GLY A 577 -29.87 -3.62 -39.61
C GLY A 577 -29.14 -4.00 -40.92
N SER A 578 -29.34 -5.24 -41.37
CA SER A 578 -29.10 -5.76 -42.73
C SER A 578 -27.71 -6.27 -43.17
N ARG A 579 -27.67 -7.61 -43.34
CA ARG A 579 -27.21 -8.40 -44.51
C ARG A 579 -25.78 -8.16 -45.04
N PHE A 580 -24.93 -9.19 -44.98
CA PHE A 580 -24.55 -10.05 -46.12
C PHE A 580 -23.46 -11.06 -45.70
N HIS A 581 -23.73 -12.35 -45.89
CA HIS A 581 -22.73 -13.41 -46.04
C HIS A 581 -22.65 -13.72 -47.55
N PRO A 582 -21.49 -14.16 -48.10
CA PRO A 582 -21.18 -15.59 -48.01
C PRO A 582 -19.68 -15.99 -47.93
N ARG A 583 -19.50 -17.12 -47.23
CA ARG A 583 -18.53 -18.23 -47.39
C ARG A 583 -17.40 -18.10 -48.43
N LEU A 584 -16.19 -18.52 -48.03
CA LEU A 584 -15.28 -19.33 -48.88
C LEU A 584 -14.36 -20.22 -48.02
N ASN A 585 -14.33 -21.51 -48.41
CA ASN A 585 -13.43 -22.58 -47.97
C ASN A 585 -12.00 -22.34 -48.45
N LEU A 586 -11.00 -22.82 -47.70
CA LEU A 586 -9.88 -23.61 -48.25
C LEU A 586 -9.05 -24.27 -47.14
N GLU A 587 -9.06 -25.60 -47.13
CA GLU A 587 -8.09 -26.43 -46.41
C GLU A 587 -6.73 -26.47 -47.13
N ARG A 588 -5.70 -26.83 -46.33
CA ARG A 588 -4.68 -27.87 -46.61
C ARG A 588 -3.25 -27.37 -46.88
N ILE A 589 -2.30 -27.88 -46.08
CA ILE A 589 -0.96 -28.46 -46.40
C ILE A 589 -0.35 -28.87 -45.04
N LEU A 590 -0.50 -30.14 -44.62
CA LEU A 590 0.45 -31.27 -44.72
C LEU A 590 1.70 -31.20 -43.79
N ARG A 591 1.75 -32.14 -42.82
CA ARG A 591 2.92 -32.65 -42.05
C ARG A 591 3.94 -33.37 -42.99
N PRO A 592 4.99 -34.13 -42.56
CA PRO A 592 5.65 -34.45 -41.25
C PRO A 592 7.22 -34.43 -41.40
N PRO A 593 8.12 -35.20 -40.68
CA PRO A 593 7.96 -36.12 -39.54
C PRO A 593 9.03 -36.05 -38.41
N VAL A 594 8.73 -36.82 -37.36
CA VAL A 594 9.58 -37.24 -36.22
C VAL A 594 10.35 -38.52 -36.59
N ALA A 595 11.58 -38.70 -36.09
CA ALA A 595 12.23 -40.01 -35.95
C ALA A 595 13.13 -40.08 -34.70
N TRP A 596 13.14 -41.28 -34.11
CA TRP A 596 13.62 -41.70 -32.78
C TRP A 596 15.13 -41.94 -32.68
N TYR A 597 15.71 -41.90 -31.46
CA TYR A 597 16.68 -42.90 -30.96
C TYR A 597 16.83 -42.85 -29.42
N HIS A 598 16.70 -44.02 -28.78
CA HIS A 598 17.10 -44.31 -27.39
C HIS A 598 18.60 -44.61 -27.33
N HIS A 599 19.30 -44.17 -26.27
CA HIS A 599 20.18 -45.03 -25.47
C HIS A 599 20.60 -44.36 -24.15
N SER A 600 20.77 -45.21 -23.14
CA SER A 600 20.88 -44.95 -21.72
C SER A 600 22.30 -45.17 -21.17
N HIS A 601 22.56 -44.55 -20.00
CA HIS A 601 23.51 -44.88 -18.91
C HIS A 601 24.79 -44.02 -18.73
N GLY A 602 24.94 -43.50 -17.49
CA GLY A 602 26.20 -43.01 -16.90
C GLY A 602 26.04 -42.04 -15.71
N CYS A 603 26.02 -42.56 -14.47
CA CYS A 603 26.07 -41.93 -13.11
C CYS A 603 27.10 -40.77 -12.95
N SER A 604 27.11 -39.85 -11.96
CA SER A 604 26.59 -39.77 -10.56
C SER A 604 26.67 -38.31 -10.04
N LYS A 605 25.58 -37.72 -9.51
CA LYS A 605 25.25 -37.47 -8.08
C LYS A 605 26.29 -36.70 -7.23
N PHE A 606 25.94 -35.45 -6.87
CA PHE A 606 26.16 -34.88 -5.53
C PHE A 606 24.77 -34.64 -4.91
N GLN A 607 24.58 -35.10 -3.66
CA GLN A 607 23.31 -35.16 -2.95
C GLN A 607 22.96 -33.83 -2.27
N GLU A 608 21.76 -33.31 -2.56
CA GLU A 608 21.04 -32.36 -1.71
C GLU A 608 20.15 -33.12 -0.70
N ALA A 609 20.00 -32.54 0.49
CA ALA A 609 19.13 -33.03 1.56
C ALA A 609 17.63 -32.96 1.16
N PRO A 610 16.76 -33.79 1.76
CA PRO A 610 15.39 -33.99 1.28
C PRO A 610 14.48 -32.79 1.60
N ARG A 611 13.65 -32.41 0.63
CA ARG A 611 12.53 -31.47 0.76
C ARG A 611 11.43 -32.08 1.65
N PRO A 612 10.58 -31.26 2.31
CA PRO A 612 9.39 -31.78 2.97
C PRO A 612 8.50 -32.44 1.91
N GLU A 613 7.98 -33.62 2.21
CA GLU A 613 7.00 -34.33 1.37
C GLU A 613 5.75 -33.43 1.25
N GLU A 614 5.46 -32.96 0.04
CA GLU A 614 4.17 -32.35 -0.30
C GLU A 614 3.13 -33.48 -0.26
N GLU A 615 2.20 -33.45 0.70
CA GLU A 615 1.06 -34.36 0.70
C GLU A 615 0.24 -34.15 -0.59
N GLU A 616 -0.05 -35.24 -1.30
CA GLU A 616 -0.88 -35.19 -2.52
C GLU A 616 -2.29 -34.69 -2.16
N PRO A 617 -2.88 -33.80 -2.97
CA PRO A 617 -4.22 -33.27 -2.72
C PRO A 617 -5.27 -34.39 -2.78
N GLU A 618 -6.24 -34.34 -1.88
CA GLU A 618 -7.36 -35.28 -1.82
C GLU A 618 -8.25 -35.14 -3.07
N ARG A 619 -8.55 -36.24 -3.75
CA ARG A 619 -9.38 -36.23 -4.95
C ARG A 619 -10.86 -36.13 -4.57
N ASP A 620 -11.57 -35.16 -5.10
CA ASP A 620 -13.02 -35.06 -4.93
C ASP A 620 -13.74 -36.13 -5.76
N MET A 621 -14.35 -37.12 -5.08
CA MET A 621 -14.96 -38.27 -5.75
C MET A 621 -16.22 -37.92 -6.57
N GLU A 622 -16.84 -36.77 -6.34
CA GLU A 622 -18.02 -36.34 -7.10
C GLU A 622 -17.63 -35.65 -8.42
N PHE A 623 -16.53 -34.90 -8.41
CA PHE A 623 -15.98 -34.16 -9.54
C PHE A 623 -14.60 -34.70 -9.95
N TRP A 624 -14.53 -36.02 -10.16
CA TRP A 624 -13.37 -36.67 -10.76
C TRP A 624 -13.76 -37.38 -12.06
N TYR A 625 -13.75 -36.65 -13.17
CA TYR A 625 -14.05 -37.20 -14.49
C TYR A 625 -12.80 -37.85 -15.11
N GLU A 626 -12.89 -39.14 -15.43
CA GLU A 626 -11.78 -39.93 -16.01
C GLU A 626 -11.26 -39.38 -17.36
N ASP A 627 -12.12 -38.71 -18.10
CA ASP A 627 -11.84 -38.02 -19.37
C ASP A 627 -11.80 -36.47 -19.21
N GLY A 628 -11.71 -35.98 -17.97
CA GLY A 628 -11.54 -34.56 -17.67
C GLY A 628 -10.30 -33.98 -18.36
N SER A 629 -10.36 -32.70 -18.72
CA SER A 629 -9.30 -31.99 -19.45
C SER A 629 -8.46 -31.07 -18.57
N ILE A 630 -8.86 -30.83 -17.33
CA ILE A 630 -8.16 -29.96 -16.39
C ILE A 630 -8.38 -30.43 -14.94
N VAL A 631 -7.40 -30.18 -14.07
CA VAL A 631 -7.52 -30.38 -12.62
C VAL A 631 -7.48 -29.02 -11.93
N LEU A 632 -8.54 -28.68 -11.20
CA LEU A 632 -8.59 -27.52 -10.32
C LEU A 632 -8.26 -27.97 -8.89
N ILE A 633 -7.38 -27.26 -8.19
CA ILE A 633 -7.09 -27.51 -6.77
C ILE A 633 -7.58 -26.32 -5.96
N ALA A 634 -8.46 -26.55 -4.99
CA ALA A 634 -8.90 -25.57 -4.00
C ALA A 634 -8.57 -26.12 -2.61
N GLY A 635 -7.84 -25.35 -1.79
CA GLY A 635 -7.29 -25.86 -0.53
C GLY A 635 -6.43 -27.12 -0.74
N ASN A 636 -6.81 -28.22 -0.08
CA ASN A 636 -6.17 -29.54 -0.24
C ASN A 636 -7.00 -30.51 -1.11
N VAL A 637 -8.00 -30.03 -1.86
CA VAL A 637 -8.92 -30.87 -2.64
C VAL A 637 -8.74 -30.60 -4.13
N ALA A 638 -8.63 -31.68 -4.91
CA ALA A 638 -8.48 -31.65 -6.36
C ALA A 638 -9.77 -32.08 -7.07
N PHE A 639 -10.17 -31.34 -8.11
CA PHE A 639 -11.36 -31.54 -8.92
C PHE A 639 -10.94 -31.70 -10.39
N ARG A 640 -11.17 -32.88 -10.97
CA ARG A 640 -10.84 -33.16 -12.37
C ARG A 640 -12.08 -32.99 -13.24
N VAL A 641 -12.12 -31.92 -14.03
CA VAL A 641 -13.31 -31.45 -14.78
C VAL A 641 -12.98 -31.06 -16.23
N TYR A 642 -13.97 -30.55 -16.97
CA TYR A 642 -13.79 -30.18 -18.37
C TYR A 642 -13.57 -28.67 -18.54
N GLN A 643 -12.43 -28.29 -19.12
CA GLN A 643 -12.04 -26.89 -19.33
C GLN A 643 -13.08 -26.12 -20.16
N GLY A 644 -13.63 -26.74 -21.21
CA GLY A 644 -14.54 -26.08 -22.13
C GLY A 644 -15.87 -25.65 -21.49
N LEU A 645 -16.37 -26.42 -20.52
CA LEU A 645 -17.61 -26.10 -19.81
C LEU A 645 -17.41 -24.96 -18.79
N LEU A 646 -16.20 -24.83 -18.24
CA LEU A 646 -15.85 -23.68 -17.40
C LEU A 646 -15.67 -22.42 -18.26
N SER A 647 -14.95 -22.52 -19.38
CA SER A 647 -14.74 -21.41 -20.32
C SER A 647 -16.04 -20.91 -20.94
N GLU A 648 -17.00 -21.80 -21.25
CA GLU A 648 -18.32 -21.40 -21.77
C GLU A 648 -19.07 -20.46 -20.82
N GLN A 649 -18.84 -20.60 -19.50
CA GLN A 649 -19.54 -19.84 -18.47
C GLN A 649 -18.70 -18.70 -17.88
N SER A 650 -17.41 -18.60 -18.21
CA SER A 650 -16.45 -17.69 -17.57
C SER A 650 -15.41 -17.17 -18.57
N SER A 651 -15.36 -15.85 -18.72
CA SER A 651 -14.30 -15.18 -19.46
C SER A 651 -12.93 -15.39 -18.78
N VAL A 652 -12.89 -15.34 -17.44
CA VAL A 652 -11.68 -15.54 -16.63
C VAL A 652 -11.07 -16.92 -16.86
N PHE A 653 -11.87 -17.99 -16.84
CA PHE A 653 -11.37 -19.34 -17.14
C PHE A 653 -11.00 -19.49 -18.62
N THR A 654 -11.68 -18.80 -19.54
CA THR A 654 -11.29 -18.77 -20.96
C THR A 654 -9.88 -18.21 -21.13
N ASP A 655 -9.61 -17.05 -20.53
CA ASP A 655 -8.30 -16.41 -20.60
C ASP A 655 -7.23 -17.23 -19.85
N LEU A 656 -7.57 -17.76 -18.68
CA LEU A 656 -6.66 -18.59 -17.87
C LEU A 656 -6.18 -19.83 -18.62
N PHE A 657 -7.07 -20.48 -19.38
CA PHE A 657 -6.74 -21.69 -20.14
C PHE A 657 -6.11 -21.40 -21.51
N ALA A 658 -6.23 -20.17 -22.02
CA ALA A 658 -5.59 -19.75 -23.26
C ALA A 658 -4.06 -19.55 -23.12
N ILE A 659 -3.56 -19.40 -21.88
CA ILE A 659 -2.14 -19.20 -21.60
C ILE A 659 -1.37 -20.53 -21.75
N PRO A 660 -0.35 -20.61 -22.62
CA PRO A 660 0.47 -21.81 -22.78
C PRO A 660 1.23 -22.17 -21.50
N GLN A 661 1.06 -23.39 -21.00
CA GLN A 661 1.76 -23.86 -19.81
C GLN A 661 3.25 -24.17 -20.12
N PRO A 662 4.21 -23.76 -19.27
CA PRO A 662 5.63 -24.01 -19.48
C PRO A 662 5.99 -25.50 -19.39
N ALA A 663 7.11 -25.89 -19.99
CA ALA A 663 7.61 -27.26 -19.92
C ALA A 663 7.93 -27.65 -18.47
N GLY A 664 7.21 -28.62 -17.91
CA GLY A 664 7.32 -29.05 -16.52
C GLY A 664 6.25 -28.48 -15.58
N ALA A 665 5.19 -27.86 -16.11
CA ALA A 665 4.02 -27.46 -15.32
C ALA A 665 3.40 -28.65 -14.56
N GLU A 666 2.85 -28.36 -13.38
CA GLU A 666 2.18 -29.33 -12.52
C GLU A 666 1.05 -30.01 -13.30
N SER A 667 1.06 -31.35 -13.32
CA SER A 667 0.04 -32.15 -13.99
C SER A 667 -0.37 -33.33 -13.12
N ILE A 668 -1.67 -33.58 -13.00
CA ILE A 668 -2.23 -34.75 -12.32
C ILE A 668 -3.01 -35.55 -13.35
N ASP A 669 -2.73 -36.86 -13.42
CA ASP A 669 -3.32 -37.79 -14.40
C ASP A 669 -3.22 -37.30 -15.87
N GLY A 670 -2.15 -36.57 -16.21
CA GLY A 670 -1.90 -36.02 -17.54
C GLY A 670 -2.70 -34.75 -17.88
N CYS A 671 -3.49 -34.23 -16.94
CA CYS A 671 -4.20 -32.95 -17.07
C CYS A 671 -3.39 -31.80 -16.44
N PRO A 672 -3.42 -30.60 -17.04
CA PRO A 672 -2.84 -29.41 -16.41
C PRO A 672 -3.54 -29.10 -15.09
N VAL A 673 -2.77 -28.68 -14.09
CA VAL A 673 -3.27 -28.29 -12.76
C VAL A 673 -3.36 -26.77 -12.64
N VAL A 674 -4.49 -26.30 -12.12
CA VAL A 674 -4.71 -24.89 -11.76
C VAL A 674 -5.09 -24.81 -10.29
N ARG A 675 -4.29 -24.10 -9.50
CA ARG A 675 -4.54 -23.86 -8.08
C ARG A 675 -5.38 -22.59 -7.89
N LEU A 676 -6.53 -22.73 -7.27
CA LEU A 676 -7.48 -21.67 -6.96
C LEU A 676 -7.41 -21.33 -5.47
N SER A 677 -7.60 -20.04 -5.16
CA SER A 677 -7.58 -19.55 -3.77
C SER A 677 -8.90 -19.74 -3.02
N ASP A 678 -9.91 -20.36 -3.65
CA ASP A 678 -11.22 -20.58 -3.06
C ASP A 678 -11.23 -21.79 -2.12
N SER A 679 -12.29 -21.88 -1.31
CA SER A 679 -12.53 -23.07 -0.50
C SER A 679 -12.99 -24.26 -1.38
N PRO A 680 -12.66 -25.50 -0.99
CA PRO A 680 -13.20 -26.69 -1.64
C PRO A 680 -14.73 -26.68 -1.72
N GLU A 681 -15.40 -26.21 -0.67
CA GLU A 681 -16.85 -26.15 -0.53
C GLU A 681 -17.49 -25.18 -1.53
N ASP A 682 -16.96 -23.95 -1.61
CA ASP A 682 -17.45 -22.93 -2.55
C ASP A 682 -17.29 -23.43 -3.99
N LEU A 683 -16.11 -24.01 -4.32
CA LEU A 683 -15.85 -24.56 -5.64
C LEU A 683 -16.78 -25.73 -5.96
N ARG A 684 -17.07 -26.61 -5.01
CA ARG A 684 -18.04 -27.71 -5.19
C ARG A 684 -19.44 -27.21 -5.50
N HIS A 685 -19.91 -26.15 -4.83
CA HIS A 685 -21.22 -25.52 -5.14
C HIS A 685 -21.27 -24.99 -6.57
N LEU A 686 -20.18 -24.37 -7.03
CA LEU A 686 -20.04 -23.87 -8.40
C LEU A 686 -20.04 -25.00 -9.43
N LEU A 687 -19.25 -26.05 -9.20
CA LEU A 687 -19.18 -27.20 -10.11
C LEU A 687 -20.51 -27.95 -10.17
N LEU A 688 -21.24 -28.05 -9.05
CA LEU A 688 -22.61 -28.57 -9.04
C LEU A 688 -23.57 -27.75 -9.92
N ALA A 689 -23.43 -26.42 -9.92
CA ALA A 689 -24.24 -25.55 -10.76
C ALA A 689 -23.90 -25.72 -12.25
N ILE A 690 -22.61 -25.74 -12.60
CA ILE A 690 -22.14 -25.80 -14.00
C ILE A 690 -22.37 -27.19 -14.61
N PHE A 691 -21.98 -28.26 -13.91
CA PHE A 691 -21.91 -29.60 -14.51
C PHE A 691 -23.14 -30.47 -14.27
N LYS A 692 -23.87 -30.27 -13.17
CA LYS A 692 -25.02 -31.13 -12.79
C LYS A 692 -26.37 -30.44 -12.96
N ASN A 693 -26.47 -29.12 -12.75
CA ASN A 693 -27.72 -28.35 -12.82
C ASN A 693 -27.70 -27.26 -13.89
N ARG A 694 -27.74 -27.67 -15.17
CA ARG A 694 -27.71 -26.76 -16.35
C ARG A 694 -28.75 -25.64 -16.37
N ASN A 695 -29.80 -25.75 -15.57
CA ASN A 695 -30.70 -24.65 -15.24
C ASN A 695 -30.35 -24.18 -13.83
N PHE A 696 -29.58 -23.10 -13.73
CA PHE A 696 -28.85 -22.57 -12.56
C PHE A 696 -29.64 -22.36 -11.25
N LEU A 697 -30.88 -22.84 -11.11
CA LEU A 697 -31.63 -23.26 -9.92
C LEU A 697 -33.14 -23.34 -10.31
N PRO A 698 -33.81 -24.51 -10.34
CA PRO A 698 -35.24 -24.56 -10.56
C PRO A 698 -35.98 -24.13 -9.28
N ALA A 699 -36.47 -22.89 -9.26
CA ALA A 699 -37.17 -22.28 -8.12
C ALA A 699 -38.52 -22.94 -7.73
N SER A 700 -38.86 -24.15 -8.23
CA SER A 700 -40.23 -24.67 -8.17
C SER A 700 -40.48 -25.84 -7.21
N ILE A 701 -39.48 -26.42 -6.52
CA ILE A 701 -39.71 -27.64 -5.71
C ILE A 701 -39.18 -27.55 -4.26
N TYR A 702 -38.02 -26.95 -3.99
CA TYR A 702 -37.47 -26.81 -2.63
C TYR A 702 -36.66 -25.51 -2.45
N PRO A 703 -36.64 -24.92 -1.23
CA PRO A 703 -35.85 -23.72 -0.96
C PRO A 703 -34.35 -24.01 -1.05
N VAL A 704 -33.61 -23.08 -1.65
CA VAL A 704 -32.16 -23.16 -1.87
C VAL A 704 -31.43 -22.75 -0.60
N ASP A 705 -30.35 -23.44 -0.25
CA ASP A 705 -29.52 -23.08 0.90
C ASP A 705 -28.72 -21.79 0.65
N PHE A 706 -28.62 -20.93 1.68
CA PHE A 706 -27.88 -19.67 1.58
C PHE A 706 -26.38 -19.86 1.31
N ASN A 707 -25.73 -20.88 1.87
CA ASN A 707 -24.30 -21.12 1.65
C ASN A 707 -24.03 -21.40 0.17
N LYS A 708 -24.93 -22.17 -0.46
CA LYS A 708 -24.88 -22.40 -1.90
C LYS A 708 -25.09 -21.12 -2.71
N ALA A 709 -26.15 -20.35 -2.41
CA ALA A 709 -26.44 -19.12 -3.14
C ALA A 709 -25.32 -18.07 -2.99
N SER A 710 -24.78 -17.91 -1.78
CA SER A 710 -23.68 -16.99 -1.48
C SER A 710 -22.38 -17.38 -2.18
N SER A 711 -22.05 -18.68 -2.23
CA SER A 711 -20.89 -19.20 -2.95
C SER A 711 -21.00 -18.94 -4.45
N LEU A 712 -22.18 -19.18 -5.05
CA LEU A 712 -22.40 -18.91 -6.47
C LEU A 712 -22.29 -17.43 -6.82
N ILE A 713 -22.76 -16.52 -5.94
CA ILE A 713 -22.61 -15.08 -6.18
C ILE A 713 -21.14 -14.65 -6.05
N ARG A 714 -20.43 -15.11 -5.01
CA ARG A 714 -19.02 -14.75 -4.78
C ARG A 714 -18.12 -15.27 -5.90
N LEU A 715 -18.24 -16.55 -6.24
CA LEU A 715 -17.44 -17.17 -7.30
C LEU A 715 -17.88 -16.69 -8.68
N GLY A 716 -19.18 -16.47 -8.90
CA GLY A 716 -19.67 -15.90 -10.14
C GLY A 716 -19.14 -14.50 -10.38
N HIS A 717 -19.06 -13.66 -9.34
CA HIS A 717 -18.44 -12.34 -9.42
C HIS A 717 -16.91 -12.43 -9.62
N LYS A 718 -16.22 -13.33 -8.91
CA LYS A 718 -14.76 -13.51 -8.99
C LYS A 718 -14.29 -14.04 -10.36
N TYR A 719 -15.04 -14.97 -10.94
CA TYR A 719 -14.72 -15.66 -12.19
C TYR A 719 -15.51 -15.13 -13.39
N ASP A 720 -16.18 -13.98 -13.26
CA ASP A 720 -16.96 -13.36 -14.34
C ASP A 720 -17.96 -14.35 -15.00
N MET A 721 -18.80 -14.97 -14.18
CA MET A 721 -19.86 -15.89 -14.59
C MET A 721 -21.24 -15.24 -14.42
N GLU A 722 -21.57 -14.30 -15.31
CA GLU A 722 -22.78 -13.47 -15.24
C GLU A 722 -24.06 -14.31 -15.05
N GLY A 723 -24.26 -15.36 -15.84
CA GLY A 723 -25.46 -16.20 -15.74
C GLY A 723 -25.61 -16.95 -14.41
N VAL A 724 -24.50 -17.39 -13.81
CA VAL A 724 -24.47 -18.03 -12.48
C VAL A 724 -24.79 -17.00 -11.41
N GLN A 725 -24.13 -15.84 -11.49
CA GLN A 725 -24.29 -14.75 -10.54
C GLN A 725 -25.73 -14.21 -10.54
N GLU A 726 -26.29 -13.90 -11.71
CA GLU A 726 -27.64 -13.37 -11.86
C GLU A 726 -28.70 -14.33 -11.31
N SER A 727 -28.57 -15.62 -11.62
CA SER A 727 -29.50 -16.66 -11.16
C SER A 727 -29.51 -16.78 -9.63
N ALA A 728 -28.33 -16.74 -9.00
CA ALA A 728 -28.22 -16.79 -7.54
C ALA A 728 -28.66 -15.47 -6.88
N LEU A 729 -28.35 -14.32 -7.49
CA LEU A 729 -28.74 -13.01 -7.00
C LEU A 729 -30.26 -12.78 -7.09
N ALA A 730 -30.94 -13.40 -8.06
CA ALA A 730 -32.40 -13.38 -8.14
C ALA A 730 -33.07 -13.98 -6.89
N LEU A 731 -32.50 -15.06 -6.32
CA LEU A 731 -33.00 -15.67 -5.08
C LEU A 731 -32.86 -14.73 -3.88
N LEU A 732 -31.73 -14.02 -3.78
CA LEU A 732 -31.52 -13.03 -2.73
C LEU A 732 -32.46 -11.83 -2.88
N ASN A 733 -32.67 -11.32 -4.10
CA ASN A 733 -33.61 -10.21 -4.34
C ASN A 733 -35.08 -10.60 -4.09
N GLU A 734 -35.43 -11.86 -4.34
CA GLU A 734 -36.77 -12.36 -4.03
C GLU A 734 -36.97 -12.46 -2.51
N HIS A 735 -35.94 -12.79 -1.74
CA HIS A 735 -36.01 -12.83 -0.27
C HIS A 735 -35.89 -11.44 0.39
N PHE A 736 -34.90 -10.66 -0.01
CA PHE A 736 -34.59 -9.31 0.48
C PHE A 736 -35.09 -8.25 -0.49
N THR A 737 -36.40 -8.01 -0.46
CA THR A 737 -37.04 -6.98 -1.28
C THR A 737 -36.96 -5.60 -0.62
N HIS A 738 -36.91 -4.53 -1.42
CA HIS A 738 -37.04 -3.14 -0.99
C HIS A 738 -38.49 -2.62 -1.05
N LYS A 739 -39.44 -3.44 -1.50
CA LYS A 739 -40.86 -3.10 -1.58
C LYS A 739 -41.61 -3.70 -0.39
N PHE A 740 -42.19 -2.83 0.44
CA PHE A 740 -42.88 -3.22 1.66
C PHE A 740 -44.06 -4.17 1.38
N GLU A 741 -44.85 -3.94 0.34
CA GLU A 741 -46.01 -4.78 0.00
C GLU A 741 -45.60 -6.21 -0.38
N LYS A 742 -44.42 -6.37 -0.98
CA LYS A 742 -43.87 -7.70 -1.28
C LYS A 742 -43.34 -8.38 -0.02
N TRP A 743 -42.64 -7.61 0.82
CA TRP A 743 -42.09 -8.09 2.09
C TRP A 743 -43.19 -8.62 3.03
N ASP A 744 -44.31 -7.89 3.13
CA ASP A 744 -45.45 -8.24 3.98
C ASP A 744 -46.18 -9.52 3.52
N VAL A 745 -46.27 -9.74 2.20
CA VAL A 745 -46.94 -10.92 1.60
C VAL A 745 -46.04 -12.17 1.58
N GLN A 746 -44.70 -12.02 1.51
CA GLN A 746 -43.75 -13.11 1.30
C GLN A 746 -43.47 -13.98 2.54
N ASN A 747 -44.00 -13.64 3.72
CA ASN A 747 -43.82 -14.39 4.97
C ASN A 747 -44.38 -15.83 4.98
N ARG A 748 -44.80 -16.39 3.84
CA ARG A 748 -45.38 -17.74 3.74
C ARG A 748 -44.76 -18.68 2.70
N LYS A 749 -43.88 -18.20 1.80
CA LYS A 749 -43.13 -19.05 0.84
C LYS A 749 -41.83 -18.34 0.43
N THR A 750 -40.68 -18.75 0.98
CA THR A 750 -39.38 -18.20 0.60
C THR A 750 -38.60 -19.18 -0.29
N PRO A 751 -38.02 -18.73 -1.41
CA PRO A 751 -37.20 -19.58 -2.29
C PRO A 751 -35.80 -19.85 -1.73
N LEU A 752 -35.41 -19.12 -0.67
CA LEU A 752 -34.11 -19.16 -0.02
C LEU A 752 -34.28 -19.54 1.46
N ARG A 753 -33.49 -20.52 1.92
CA ARG A 753 -33.35 -20.90 3.33
C ARG A 753 -32.16 -20.14 3.91
N ILE A 754 -32.46 -19.12 4.69
CA ILE A 754 -31.49 -18.27 5.38
C ILE A 754 -31.90 -18.12 6.85
N SER A 755 -30.94 -18.16 7.78
CA SER A 755 -31.23 -18.04 9.21
C SER A 755 -30.05 -17.45 10.01
N GLY A 756 -30.37 -16.76 11.12
CA GLY A 756 -29.38 -16.27 12.07
C GLY A 756 -28.37 -15.31 11.45
N THR A 757 -27.08 -15.55 11.70
CA THR A 757 -25.99 -14.67 11.29
C THR A 757 -25.78 -14.66 9.78
N GLN A 758 -26.31 -15.61 8.99
CA GLN A 758 -26.20 -15.64 7.51
C GLN A 758 -26.67 -14.34 6.83
N VAL A 759 -27.54 -13.57 7.48
CA VAL A 759 -27.99 -12.25 6.99
C VAL A 759 -26.83 -11.25 6.89
N ILE A 760 -25.79 -11.39 7.73
CA ILE A 760 -24.53 -10.64 7.62
C ILE A 760 -23.88 -10.88 6.27
N GLY A 761 -23.82 -12.15 5.84
CA GLY A 761 -23.32 -12.51 4.52
C GLY A 761 -24.15 -11.92 3.39
N ALA A 762 -25.48 -11.83 3.55
CA ALA A 762 -26.34 -11.20 2.56
C ALA A 762 -26.04 -9.69 2.38
N VAL A 763 -25.75 -8.98 3.48
CA VAL A 763 -25.31 -7.58 3.43
C VAL A 763 -23.96 -7.46 2.73
N ASN A 764 -22.97 -8.29 3.11
CA ASN A 764 -21.64 -8.25 2.53
C ASN A 764 -21.66 -8.56 1.02
N ILE A 765 -22.46 -9.54 0.60
CA ILE A 765 -22.65 -9.88 -0.81
C ILE A 765 -23.31 -8.73 -1.57
N ALA A 766 -24.37 -8.12 -1.01
CA ALA A 766 -25.02 -6.97 -1.63
C ALA A 766 -24.05 -5.81 -1.86
N ARG A 767 -23.14 -5.57 -0.89
CA ARG A 767 -22.05 -4.58 -1.04
C ARG A 767 -21.02 -4.99 -2.09
N LEU A 768 -20.63 -6.28 -2.12
CA LEU A 768 -19.65 -6.81 -3.06
C LEU A 768 -20.09 -6.60 -4.51
N VAL A 769 -21.35 -6.91 -4.83
CA VAL A 769 -21.87 -6.89 -6.22
C VAL A 769 -22.67 -5.62 -6.55
N GLY A 770 -22.76 -4.66 -5.63
CA GLY A 770 -23.52 -3.41 -5.83
C GLY A 770 -25.04 -3.59 -5.89
N ALA A 771 -25.60 -4.62 -5.26
CA ALA A 771 -27.03 -4.91 -5.24
C ALA A 771 -27.76 -4.14 -4.13
N ASP A 772 -27.86 -2.82 -4.27
CA ASP A 772 -28.40 -1.92 -3.24
C ASP A 772 -29.86 -2.20 -2.85
N SER A 773 -30.63 -2.84 -3.74
CA SER A 773 -32.03 -3.23 -3.49
C SER A 773 -32.22 -4.24 -2.34
N ILE A 774 -31.17 -4.99 -2.00
CA ILE A 774 -31.16 -5.99 -0.93
C ILE A 774 -30.92 -5.34 0.45
N LEU A 775 -30.15 -4.25 0.48
CA LEU A 775 -29.61 -3.68 1.71
C LEU A 775 -30.66 -3.26 2.75
N PRO A 776 -31.79 -2.61 2.40
CA PRO A 776 -32.75 -2.13 3.40
C PRO A 776 -33.33 -3.25 4.26
N SER A 777 -33.80 -4.35 3.64
CA SER A 777 -34.40 -5.48 4.34
C SER A 777 -33.35 -6.41 4.97
N ALA A 778 -32.17 -6.55 4.37
CA ALA A 778 -31.07 -7.29 4.97
C ALA A 778 -30.53 -6.59 6.24
N LEU A 779 -30.26 -5.28 6.19
CA LEU A 779 -29.81 -4.51 7.35
C LEU A 779 -30.89 -4.42 8.44
N TYR A 780 -32.17 -4.33 8.07
CA TYR A 780 -33.28 -4.44 9.01
C TYR A 780 -33.26 -5.79 9.75
N THR A 781 -33.07 -6.89 9.02
CA THR A 781 -32.96 -8.23 9.61
C THR A 781 -31.72 -8.36 10.50
N CYS A 782 -30.58 -7.75 10.13
CA CYS A 782 -29.40 -7.66 11.01
C CYS A 782 -29.70 -6.92 12.32
N CYS A 783 -30.60 -5.92 12.33
CA CYS A 783 -31.00 -5.23 13.57
C CYS A 783 -31.73 -6.16 14.55
N GLN A 784 -32.31 -7.25 14.08
CA GLN A 784 -33.01 -8.23 14.90
C GLN A 784 -32.06 -9.25 15.55
N LEU A 785 -30.79 -9.29 15.15
CA LEU A 785 -29.79 -10.16 15.78
C LEU A 785 -29.45 -9.66 17.19
N GLY A 786 -29.13 -10.58 18.09
CA GLY A 786 -28.72 -10.30 19.46
C GLY A 786 -27.28 -9.81 19.53
N SER A 787 -26.47 -10.48 20.36
CA SER A 787 -25.01 -10.32 20.35
C SER A 787 -24.38 -10.96 19.11
N GLU A 788 -25.09 -11.86 18.42
CA GLU A 788 -24.53 -12.63 17.29
C GLU A 788 -24.15 -11.74 16.09
N ILE A 789 -24.66 -10.51 16.03
CA ILE A 789 -24.23 -9.50 15.04
C ILE A 789 -22.72 -9.20 15.14
N MET A 790 -22.15 -9.35 16.34
CA MET A 790 -20.72 -9.15 16.62
C MET A 790 -19.91 -10.41 16.35
N ASP A 791 -20.51 -11.58 16.56
CA ASP A 791 -19.86 -12.89 16.37
C ASP A 791 -19.60 -13.18 14.88
N GLY A 792 -20.36 -12.56 13.98
CA GLY A 792 -20.19 -12.71 12.55
C GLY A 792 -20.86 -13.96 11.99
N TYR A 793 -20.74 -14.15 10.69
CA TYR A 793 -21.25 -15.30 9.97
C TYR A 793 -20.09 -16.20 9.56
N GLN A 794 -20.10 -17.43 10.06
CA GLN A 794 -19.11 -18.44 9.73
C GLN A 794 -19.52 -19.20 8.46
N HIS A 795 -18.64 -19.20 7.48
CA HIS A 795 -18.75 -19.94 6.22
C HIS A 795 -18.52 -21.45 6.45
N GLU A 796 -18.81 -22.27 5.44
CA GLU A 796 -18.63 -23.72 5.52
C GLU A 796 -17.16 -24.14 5.65
N ASP A 797 -16.24 -23.29 5.20
CA ASP A 797 -14.79 -23.46 5.32
C ASP A 797 -14.23 -22.98 6.68
N GLY A 798 -15.10 -22.48 7.56
CA GLY A 798 -14.75 -21.98 8.89
C GLY A 798 -14.30 -20.52 8.94
N ILE A 799 -14.21 -19.82 7.80
CA ILE A 799 -13.91 -18.38 7.77
C ILE A 799 -15.10 -17.60 8.31
N VAL A 800 -14.85 -16.63 9.20
CA VAL A 800 -15.90 -15.78 9.77
C VAL A 800 -15.88 -14.42 9.09
N GLU A 801 -17.01 -14.03 8.51
CA GLU A 801 -17.22 -12.68 7.99
C GLU A 801 -18.07 -11.83 8.94
N HIS A 802 -17.69 -10.55 9.08
CA HIS A 802 -18.40 -9.61 9.92
C HIS A 802 -19.00 -8.49 9.07
N LEU A 803 -20.04 -7.83 9.61
CA LEU A 803 -20.48 -6.55 9.07
C LEU A 803 -19.34 -5.52 9.18
N THR A 804 -19.30 -4.59 8.23
CA THR A 804 -18.40 -3.43 8.35
C THR A 804 -18.72 -2.64 9.62
N THR A 805 -17.71 -1.98 10.22
CA THR A 805 -17.94 -1.13 11.40
C THR A 805 -19.02 -0.07 11.17
N GLU A 806 -19.14 0.42 9.94
CA GLU A 806 -20.14 1.39 9.54
C GLU A 806 -21.55 0.75 9.48
N ASP A 807 -21.70 -0.46 8.93
CA ASP A 807 -22.99 -1.16 8.93
C ASP A 807 -23.38 -1.64 10.34
N ILE A 808 -22.42 -2.04 11.19
CA ILE A 808 -22.66 -2.29 12.63
C ILE A 808 -23.22 -1.03 13.28
N LYS A 809 -22.59 0.13 13.05
CA LYS A 809 -23.06 1.41 13.58
C LYS A 809 -24.47 1.74 13.09
N ARG A 810 -24.77 1.52 11.80
CA ARG A 810 -26.12 1.70 11.25
C ARG A 810 -27.13 0.80 11.95
N CYS A 811 -26.82 -0.49 12.13
CA CYS A 811 -27.69 -1.41 12.82
C CYS A 811 -27.92 -0.99 14.29
N LEU A 812 -26.88 -0.57 15.01
CA LEU A 812 -27.02 -0.10 16.40
C LEU A 812 -27.86 1.19 16.51
N CYS A 813 -27.66 2.15 15.61
CA CYS A 813 -28.48 3.36 15.57
C CYS A 813 -29.94 3.03 15.22
N ALA A 814 -30.16 2.20 14.19
CA ALA A 814 -31.50 1.79 13.77
C ALA A 814 -32.23 0.97 14.85
N ARG A 815 -31.52 0.12 15.60
CA ARG A 815 -32.11 -0.62 16.74
C ARG A 815 -32.72 0.30 17.78
N LYS A 816 -32.06 1.42 18.08
CA LYS A 816 -32.61 2.43 19.01
C LYS A 816 -33.92 3.01 18.47
N GLU A 817 -33.92 3.45 17.21
CA GLU A 817 -35.10 4.05 16.57
C GLU A 817 -36.27 3.05 16.44
N LEU A 818 -35.97 1.80 16.05
CA LEU A 818 -36.95 0.72 15.96
C LEU A 818 -37.55 0.40 17.34
N MET A 819 -36.73 0.39 18.40
CA MET A 819 -37.20 0.15 19.76
C MET A 819 -38.11 1.28 20.26
N GLU A 820 -37.76 2.54 19.98
CA GLU A 820 -38.60 3.71 20.28
C GLU A 820 -39.92 3.67 19.50
N ALA A 821 -39.88 3.31 18.22
CA ALA A 821 -41.07 3.17 17.38
C ALA A 821 -41.97 2.02 17.83
N SER A 822 -41.41 0.85 18.13
CA SER A 822 -42.16 -0.31 18.65
C SER A 822 -42.79 -0.02 20.00
N ALA A 823 -42.08 0.63 20.92
CA ALA A 823 -42.63 1.06 22.21
C ALA A 823 -43.77 2.07 22.02
N SER A 824 -43.61 3.03 21.10
CA SER A 824 -44.65 4.00 20.77
C SER A 824 -45.89 3.34 20.16
N LEU A 825 -45.70 2.38 19.25
CA LEU A 825 -46.78 1.58 18.66
C LEU A 825 -47.51 0.74 19.71
N ALA A 826 -46.78 0.09 20.62
CA ALA A 826 -47.38 -0.66 21.73
C ALA A 826 -48.21 0.26 22.63
N VAL A 827 -47.69 1.43 23.00
CA VAL A 827 -48.43 2.43 23.78
C VAL A 827 -49.67 2.92 23.02
N LEU A 828 -49.57 3.26 21.73
CA LEU A 828 -50.70 3.72 20.94
C LEU A 828 -51.77 2.64 20.76
N MET A 829 -51.35 1.40 20.48
CA MET A 829 -52.25 0.26 20.29
C MET A 829 -52.98 -0.09 21.57
N TRP A 830 -52.34 -0.03 22.74
CA TRP A 830 -52.89 -0.55 24.01
C TRP A 830 -53.39 0.53 24.98
N ALA A 831 -52.85 1.75 24.96
CA ALA A 831 -53.34 2.86 25.80
C ALA A 831 -54.64 3.47 25.26
N GLY A 832 -54.90 3.33 23.96
CA GLY A 832 -56.09 3.86 23.27
C GLY A 832 -57.20 2.85 22.98
N THR A 833 -56.96 1.55 23.11
CA THR A 833 -57.96 0.52 22.77
C THR A 833 -59.10 0.50 23.79
N ARG A 834 -60.29 0.90 23.35
CA ARG A 834 -61.53 0.70 24.09
C ARG A 834 -62.28 -0.47 23.49
N VAL A 835 -62.95 -1.24 24.34
CA VAL A 835 -63.92 -2.24 23.88
C VAL A 835 -65.02 -1.50 23.12
N SER A 836 -65.36 -1.96 21.92
CA SER A 836 -66.48 -1.40 21.17
C SER A 836 -67.76 -1.39 22.00
N ASP A 837 -68.54 -0.32 21.92
CA ASP A 837 -69.82 -0.18 22.63
C ASP A 837 -70.84 -1.29 22.26
N ASN A 838 -70.62 -1.99 21.14
CA ASN A 838 -71.43 -3.10 20.67
C ASN A 838 -70.90 -4.49 21.14
N CYS A 839 -69.89 -4.54 22.01
CA CYS A 839 -69.33 -5.82 22.47
C CYS A 839 -70.24 -6.48 23.51
N THR A 840 -70.71 -7.69 23.22
CA THR A 840 -71.61 -8.46 24.11
C THR A 840 -70.87 -9.33 25.13
N ASN A 841 -69.53 -9.44 25.03
CA ASN A 841 -68.71 -10.27 25.93
C ASN A 841 -68.20 -9.47 27.13
N ALA A 842 -68.71 -9.78 28.33
CA ALA A 842 -68.40 -9.09 29.57
C ALA A 842 -66.93 -9.20 30.04
N PHE A 843 -66.16 -10.17 29.52
CA PHE A 843 -64.75 -10.35 29.88
C PHE A 843 -63.79 -9.61 28.96
N CYS A 844 -64.25 -9.17 27.78
CA CYS A 844 -63.41 -8.59 26.72
C CYS A 844 -62.56 -7.42 27.22
N GLY A 845 -63.15 -6.50 28.00
CA GLY A 845 -62.40 -5.36 28.55
C GLY A 845 -61.38 -5.73 29.61
N ARG A 846 -61.60 -6.83 30.35
CA ARG A 846 -60.64 -7.34 31.34
C ARG A 846 -59.45 -7.99 30.62
N ASP A 847 -59.73 -8.80 29.62
CA ASP A 847 -58.70 -9.53 28.86
C ASP A 847 -57.88 -8.57 27.99
N LEU A 848 -58.49 -7.55 27.37
CA LEU A 848 -57.78 -6.49 26.65
C LEU A 848 -56.80 -5.73 27.55
N ARG A 849 -57.21 -5.40 28.79
CA ARG A 849 -56.34 -4.77 29.79
C ARG A 849 -55.23 -5.71 30.28
N ARG A 850 -55.50 -7.02 30.35
CA ARG A 850 -54.50 -8.03 30.73
C ARG A 850 -53.46 -8.19 29.64
N LEU A 851 -53.88 -8.24 28.37
CA LEU A 851 -53.00 -8.28 27.20
C LEU A 851 -52.14 -7.02 27.10
N GLY A 852 -52.72 -5.83 27.28
CA GLY A 852 -51.96 -4.59 27.31
C GLY A 852 -50.92 -4.52 28.43
N LYS A 853 -51.19 -5.13 29.61
CA LYS A 853 -50.21 -5.23 30.70
C LYS A 853 -49.07 -6.21 30.38
N LEU A 854 -49.37 -7.33 29.72
CA LEU A 854 -48.36 -8.31 29.30
C LEU A 854 -47.47 -7.74 28.19
N ALA A 855 -48.05 -7.05 27.21
CA ALA A 855 -47.34 -6.46 26.08
C ALA A 855 -46.49 -5.21 26.42
N LEU A 856 -46.56 -4.70 27.65
CA LEU A 856 -45.71 -3.62 28.16
C LEU A 856 -44.62 -4.14 29.12
N LEU A 857 -44.63 -5.45 29.42
CA LEU A 857 -43.68 -6.11 30.32
C LEU A 857 -42.65 -6.98 29.57
N ASP A 858 -43.01 -7.50 28.39
CA ASP A 858 -42.07 -7.99 27.36
C ASP A 858 -41.61 -6.82 26.48
#